data_AF-A0A7W7W0B6-F1
#
_entry.id   AF-A0A7W7W0B6-F1
#
_cell.length_a   1.000
_cell.length_b   1.000
_cell.length_c   1.000
_cell.angle_alpha   90.00
_cell.angle_beta   90.00
_cell.angle_gamma   90.00
#
_symmetry.space_group_name_H-M   'P 1'
#
loop_
_entity.id
_entity.type
_entity.pdbx_description
1 polymer ?
#
loop_
_entity_poly.entity_id
_entity_poly.type
_entity_poly.pdbx_seq_one_letter_code
_entity_poly.pdbx_strand_id
1 'polypeptide(L)'
;MKRVEFDEQAYAQRSRTGPCFICRMLAGDPEFRHEIVYRDEHHVVFLDRYPTLLGKLLVAPVLHREDVIGDFTEEETAELWQTVHRAGAALKHIVPTERIYVLSLGSKSGNSHVHIHVAALPPGVPYEEQQTASLLWESAGLLEVSAEETARIAGQLRASLSSGEEQHAGIRDEEPVPASTEQSSSAPPRHQEPVDVHLILRRDGAAGPEVLLSRRAGQVYASGLLHLPSGHLDGSHEDVVEALIREAKEETGVDIDPADVRAAVTVHHRSPAGGSRIGIFFEVRRWHGAPRIMEPAVCDAMGWYPLDDLPSPMVAYCRAGLDAYRTGRQFAVHFRRPGDPIAFDPTADCLRSLLSAEPAADAPHREVREFTEKAVGRVSTWTDTSWAREGSRVWLARGAEGGEWFVKVHQSDRFHGREVEAYRTWVPALGPAAPRLVAADARLRAVVITAMPGRSLHGALHPPEEQRRIFHRIGVLAAAIHRSAPPRPGDGAPAALGKLERHLAGARNHLAPGDEDYIRAMAKRAEQLPALDLVPTHGDFQLRNLRWDEATGSLCVIDFERAEPGPAVRDFVRLSDAWTGRPDLYEAVMAGYGRQLSVAEEEHLTVHQVLDAVSGIQYGAANGDPELVERGRRTLAKLRATNRP
;
A
#
# COMPACT_ATOMS: atom_id res chain seq x y z
N MET A 1 5.09 -45.77 -12.56
CA MET A 1 4.13 -46.23 -11.54
C MET A 1 2.82 -46.52 -12.23
N LYS A 2 2.17 -47.64 -11.88
CA LYS A 2 0.90 -48.06 -12.49
C LYS A 2 -0.26 -47.46 -11.69
N ARG A 3 -1.36 -47.11 -12.36
CA ARG A 3 -2.60 -46.73 -11.67
C ARG A 3 -3.52 -47.94 -11.55
N VAL A 4 -4.16 -48.12 -10.40
CA VAL A 4 -5.05 -49.25 -10.10
C VAL A 4 -6.46 -48.77 -9.73
N GLU A 5 -7.46 -49.61 -10.03
CA GLU A 5 -8.84 -49.36 -9.64
C GLU A 5 -9.03 -49.51 -8.12
N PHE A 6 -9.90 -48.68 -7.55
CA PHE A 6 -10.22 -48.66 -6.13
C PHE A 6 -11.62 -49.19 -5.88
N ASP A 7 -11.76 -50.11 -4.94
CA ASP A 7 -13.07 -50.61 -4.49
C ASP A 7 -13.72 -49.59 -3.54
N GLU A 8 -14.44 -48.65 -4.15
CA GLU A 8 -15.16 -47.57 -3.46
C GLU A 8 -16.18 -48.10 -2.46
N GLN A 9 -16.92 -49.15 -2.83
CA GLN A 9 -18.01 -49.67 -2.02
C GLN A 9 -17.48 -50.32 -0.74
N ALA A 10 -16.41 -51.12 -0.86
CA ALA A 10 -15.75 -51.71 0.29
C ALA A 10 -15.08 -50.63 1.19
N TYR A 11 -14.50 -49.58 0.60
CA TYR A 11 -13.94 -48.46 1.35
C TYR A 11 -15.00 -47.64 2.09
N ALA A 12 -16.09 -47.28 1.41
CA ALA A 12 -17.18 -46.50 1.99
C ALA A 12 -17.90 -47.28 3.10
N GLN A 13 -18.12 -48.58 2.91
CA GLN A 13 -18.67 -49.45 3.96
C GLN A 13 -17.76 -49.47 5.18
N ARG A 14 -16.45 -49.75 5.00
CA ARG A 14 -15.48 -49.79 6.10
C ARG A 14 -15.35 -48.44 6.82
N SER A 15 -15.38 -47.33 6.09
CA SER A 15 -15.22 -45.99 6.67
C SER A 15 -16.45 -45.55 7.48
N ARG A 16 -17.65 -46.06 7.14
CA ARG A 16 -18.91 -45.72 7.82
C ARG A 16 -19.24 -46.63 9.00
N THR A 17 -18.85 -47.91 8.94
CA THR A 17 -19.20 -48.91 9.97
C THR A 17 -18.01 -49.35 10.83
N GLY A 18 -16.79 -49.11 10.37
CA GLY A 18 -15.56 -49.47 11.06
C GLY A 18 -15.14 -48.43 12.10
N PRO A 19 -14.22 -48.80 13.02
CA PRO A 19 -13.63 -47.86 13.97
C PRO A 19 -12.78 -46.81 13.25
N CYS A 20 -12.56 -45.66 13.90
CA CYS A 20 -11.65 -44.63 13.38
C CYS A 20 -10.25 -45.20 13.09
N PHE A 21 -9.82 -45.14 11.83
CA PHE A 21 -8.58 -45.76 11.38
C PHE A 21 -7.35 -45.10 11.98
N ILE A 22 -7.36 -43.78 12.21
CA ILE A 22 -6.25 -43.03 12.83
C ILE A 22 -6.11 -43.46 14.29
N CYS A 23 -7.21 -43.55 15.04
CA CYS A 23 -7.19 -44.03 16.42
C CYS A 23 -6.66 -45.46 16.52
N ARG A 24 -7.10 -46.37 15.63
CA ARG A 24 -6.63 -47.76 15.59
C ARG A 24 -5.15 -47.87 15.22
N MET A 25 -4.70 -47.09 14.23
CA MET A 25 -3.29 -46.98 13.86
C MET A 25 -2.45 -46.50 15.04
N LEU A 26 -2.87 -45.45 15.74
CA LEU A 26 -2.18 -44.90 16.92
C LEU A 26 -2.14 -45.88 18.09
N ALA A 27 -3.17 -46.72 18.23
CA ALA A 27 -3.24 -47.81 19.20
C ALA A 27 -2.41 -49.05 18.80
N GLY A 28 -1.76 -49.04 17.64
CA GLY A 28 -0.90 -50.13 17.17
C GLY A 28 -1.64 -51.33 16.58
N ASP A 29 -2.89 -51.15 16.14
CA ASP A 29 -3.67 -52.21 15.51
C ASP A 29 -3.05 -52.64 14.16
N PRO A 30 -2.64 -53.91 14.00
CA PRO A 30 -2.00 -54.39 12.77
C PRO A 30 -2.86 -54.24 11.51
N GLU A 31 -4.20 -54.26 11.62
CA GLU A 31 -5.09 -54.14 10.45
C GLU A 31 -5.11 -52.71 9.88
N PHE A 32 -4.75 -51.72 10.69
CA PHE A 32 -4.75 -50.29 10.36
C PHE A 32 -3.34 -49.70 10.25
N ARG A 33 -2.34 -50.55 9.99
CA ARG A 33 -0.95 -50.12 9.88
C ARG A 33 -0.74 -49.13 8.74
N HIS A 34 -0.10 -48.01 9.06
CA HIS A 34 0.43 -47.04 8.10
C HIS A 34 1.90 -46.75 8.42
N GLU A 35 2.64 -46.25 7.43
CA GLU A 35 4.03 -45.82 7.62
C GLU A 35 4.06 -44.43 8.27
N ILE A 36 4.20 -44.40 9.60
CA ILE A 36 4.40 -43.17 10.39
C ILE A 36 5.80 -42.63 10.13
N VAL A 37 5.88 -41.35 9.76
CA VAL A 37 7.14 -40.65 9.46
C VAL A 37 7.49 -39.58 10.49
N TYR A 38 6.53 -39.15 11.29
CA TYR A 38 6.73 -38.27 12.44
C TYR A 38 5.60 -38.44 13.45
N ARG A 39 5.90 -38.34 14.74
CA ARG A 39 4.91 -38.33 15.82
C ARG A 39 5.49 -37.60 17.02
N ASP A 40 4.76 -36.61 17.50
CA ASP A 40 5.01 -35.96 18.80
C ASP A 40 3.83 -36.24 19.75
N GLU A 41 3.72 -35.47 20.84
CA GLU A 41 2.64 -35.59 21.82
C GLU A 41 1.26 -35.26 21.22
N HIS A 42 1.19 -34.32 20.27
CA HIS A 42 -0.05 -33.72 19.78
C HIS A 42 -0.38 -34.10 18.35
N HIS A 43 0.60 -34.47 17.51
CA HIS A 43 0.45 -34.67 16.07
C HIS A 43 1.14 -35.94 15.58
N VAL A 44 0.60 -36.51 14.50
CA VAL A 44 1.17 -37.63 13.76
C VAL A 44 1.18 -37.31 12.27
N VAL A 45 2.27 -37.67 11.60
CA VAL A 45 2.41 -37.61 10.14
C VAL A 45 2.69 -39.01 9.61
N PHE A 46 1.94 -39.44 8.61
CA PHE A 46 2.06 -40.77 8.03
C PHE A 46 1.70 -40.75 6.55
N LEU A 47 2.19 -41.76 5.81
CA LEU A 47 1.90 -41.91 4.39
C LEU A 47 0.46 -42.39 4.18
N ASP A 48 -0.22 -41.80 3.18
CA ASP A 48 -1.54 -42.24 2.73
C ASP A 48 -1.44 -43.67 2.17
N ARG A 49 -2.33 -44.56 2.63
CA ARG A 49 -2.40 -45.96 2.18
C ARG A 49 -2.91 -46.07 0.74
N TYR A 50 -3.67 -45.08 0.27
CA TYR A 50 -4.27 -45.04 -1.06
C TYR A 50 -3.87 -43.73 -1.78
N PRO A 51 -2.58 -43.53 -2.10
CA PRO A 51 -2.11 -42.26 -2.62
C PRO A 51 -2.52 -42.07 -4.09
N THR A 52 -3.06 -40.90 -4.43
CA THR A 52 -3.25 -40.47 -5.84
C THR A 52 -1.99 -39.82 -6.43
N LEU A 53 -1.11 -39.33 -5.55
CA LEU A 53 0.16 -38.66 -5.84
C LEU A 53 1.28 -39.28 -4.98
N LEU A 54 2.49 -39.34 -5.53
CA LEU A 54 3.62 -39.99 -4.88
C LEU A 54 3.98 -39.30 -3.56
N GLY A 55 4.09 -40.09 -2.49
CA GLY A 55 4.48 -39.60 -1.17
C GLY A 55 3.42 -38.77 -0.45
N LYS A 56 2.15 -38.82 -0.89
CA LYS A 56 1.03 -38.11 -0.23
C LYS A 56 0.98 -38.44 1.27
N LEU A 57 0.94 -37.39 2.09
CA LEU A 57 0.95 -37.48 3.55
C LEU A 57 -0.41 -37.10 4.14
N LEU A 58 -0.68 -37.67 5.30
CA LEU A 58 -1.74 -37.25 6.21
C LEU A 58 -1.11 -36.74 7.50
N VAL A 59 -1.55 -35.54 7.92
CA VAL A 59 -1.20 -34.94 9.22
C VAL A 59 -2.45 -34.90 10.07
N ALA A 60 -2.41 -35.47 11.27
CA ALA A 60 -3.57 -35.56 12.15
C ALA A 60 -3.18 -35.28 13.61
N PRO A 61 -4.11 -34.76 14.44
CA PRO A 61 -3.90 -34.74 15.88
C PRO A 61 -3.87 -36.18 16.43
N VAL A 62 -3.10 -36.39 17.49
CA VAL A 62 -3.06 -37.65 18.25
C VAL A 62 -4.40 -37.89 18.95
N LEU A 63 -5.00 -36.82 19.49
CA LEU A 63 -6.35 -36.87 20.05
C LEU A 63 -7.40 -36.90 18.94
N HIS A 64 -8.49 -37.62 19.19
CA HIS A 64 -9.63 -37.65 18.27
C HIS A 64 -10.35 -36.30 18.31
N ARG A 65 -10.27 -35.54 17.22
CA ARG A 65 -11.02 -34.30 16.96
C ARG A 65 -11.77 -34.45 15.64
N GLU A 66 -12.95 -33.87 15.52
CA GLU A 66 -13.84 -34.05 14.36
C GLU A 66 -14.06 -32.79 13.52
N ASP A 67 -13.81 -31.61 14.09
CA ASP A 67 -13.98 -30.32 13.43
C ASP A 67 -12.68 -29.50 13.47
N VAL A 68 -12.10 -29.23 12.29
CA VAL A 68 -10.82 -28.52 12.15
C VAL A 68 -10.88 -27.05 12.61
N ILE A 69 -12.06 -26.42 12.61
CA ILE A 69 -12.25 -25.05 13.12
C ILE A 69 -12.90 -25.05 14.49
N GLY A 70 -13.83 -25.99 14.73
CA GLY A 70 -14.63 -26.02 15.95
C GLY A 70 -13.94 -26.65 17.16
N ASP A 71 -13.03 -27.61 16.96
CA ASP A 71 -12.46 -28.39 18.07
C ASP A 71 -11.06 -27.93 18.50
N PHE A 72 -10.45 -26.96 17.80
CA PHE A 72 -9.08 -26.49 18.07
C PHE A 72 -9.10 -25.05 18.56
N THR A 73 -8.24 -24.73 19.52
CA THR A 73 -7.88 -23.34 19.86
C THR A 73 -7.06 -22.70 18.74
N GLU A 74 -6.86 -21.38 18.80
CA GLU A 74 -5.99 -20.67 17.85
C GLU A 74 -4.54 -21.17 17.94
N GLU A 75 -4.03 -21.47 19.14
CA GLU A 75 -2.69 -22.03 19.33
C GLU A 75 -2.58 -23.45 18.77
N GLU A 76 -3.51 -24.36 19.12
CA GLU A 76 -3.52 -25.73 18.60
C GLU A 76 -3.66 -25.75 17.06
N THR A 77 -4.43 -24.82 16.50
CA THR A 77 -4.54 -24.63 15.04
C THR A 77 -3.19 -24.24 14.44
N ALA A 78 -2.49 -23.28 15.05
CA ALA A 78 -1.17 -22.85 14.58
C ALA A 78 -0.14 -24.00 14.65
N GLU A 79 -0.14 -24.80 15.71
CA GLU A 79 0.75 -25.96 15.87
C GLU A 79 0.48 -27.05 14.82
N LEU A 80 -0.80 -27.35 14.57
CA LEU A 80 -1.19 -28.29 13.51
C LEU A 80 -0.67 -27.81 12.14
N TRP A 81 -0.85 -26.51 11.83
CA TRP A 81 -0.38 -25.92 10.57
C TRP A 81 1.15 -25.84 10.47
N GLN A 82 1.87 -25.66 11.58
CA GLN A 82 3.34 -25.77 11.61
C GLN A 82 3.79 -27.18 11.25
N THR A 83 3.11 -28.22 11.78
CA THR A 83 3.41 -29.61 11.45
C THR A 83 3.09 -29.93 9.98
N VAL A 84 1.98 -29.41 9.45
CA VAL A 84 1.64 -29.47 8.01
C VAL A 84 2.71 -28.81 7.15
N HIS A 85 3.18 -27.62 7.54
CA HIS A 85 4.23 -26.90 6.82
C HIS A 85 5.55 -27.69 6.80
N ARG A 86 5.98 -28.23 7.95
CA ARG A 86 7.18 -29.08 8.05
C ARG A 86 7.07 -30.33 7.17
N ALA A 87 5.92 -31.02 7.23
CA ALA A 87 5.66 -32.21 6.40
C ALA A 87 5.69 -31.88 4.89
N GLY A 88 5.06 -30.79 4.47
CA GLY A 88 5.05 -30.36 3.07
C GLY A 88 6.43 -29.92 2.56
N ALA A 89 7.20 -29.22 3.38
CA ALA A 89 8.57 -28.82 3.05
C ALA A 89 9.50 -30.03 2.89
N ALA A 90 9.43 -30.99 3.82
CA ALA A 90 10.18 -32.22 3.73
C ALA A 90 9.81 -33.03 2.48
N LEU A 91 8.51 -33.18 2.20
CA LEU A 91 8.02 -33.90 1.02
C LEU A 91 8.54 -33.27 -0.29
N LYS A 92 8.55 -31.94 -0.39
CA LYS A 92 9.03 -31.20 -1.57
C LYS A 92 10.49 -31.50 -1.94
N HIS A 93 11.32 -31.86 -0.96
CA HIS A 93 12.72 -32.24 -1.18
C HIS A 93 12.92 -33.70 -1.56
N ILE A 94 11.90 -34.55 -1.36
CA ILE A 94 11.99 -35.99 -1.50
C ILE A 94 11.36 -36.47 -2.82
N VAL A 95 10.30 -35.80 -3.28
CA VAL A 95 9.63 -36.11 -4.53
C VAL A 95 9.58 -34.89 -5.46
N PRO A 96 9.64 -35.07 -6.80
CA PRO A 96 9.51 -33.97 -7.74
C PRO A 96 8.20 -33.21 -7.51
N THR A 97 8.29 -31.92 -7.24
CA THR A 97 7.15 -31.11 -6.80
C THR A 97 7.16 -29.75 -7.48
N GLU A 98 6.12 -29.45 -8.25
CA GLU A 98 5.79 -28.11 -8.72
C GLU A 98 5.01 -27.35 -7.65
N ARG A 99 4.03 -28.01 -7.02
CA ARG A 99 3.15 -27.40 -6.02
C ARG A 99 2.74 -28.39 -4.93
N ILE A 100 2.61 -27.89 -3.70
CA ILE A 100 1.97 -28.64 -2.60
C ILE A 100 0.51 -28.22 -2.52
N TYR A 101 -0.40 -29.19 -2.53
CA TYR A 101 -1.80 -29.02 -2.20
C TYR A 101 -2.06 -29.42 -0.75
N VAL A 102 -2.86 -28.60 -0.06
CA VAL A 102 -3.23 -28.82 1.33
C VAL A 102 -4.74 -28.66 1.48
N LEU A 103 -5.39 -29.64 2.08
CA LEU A 103 -6.83 -29.66 2.29
C LEU A 103 -7.21 -30.61 3.44
N SER A 104 -8.26 -30.25 4.19
CA SER A 104 -8.91 -31.17 5.12
C SER A 104 -10.19 -31.71 4.48
N LEU A 105 -10.28 -33.02 4.36
CA LEU A 105 -11.46 -33.72 3.85
C LEU A 105 -11.87 -34.76 4.89
N GLY A 106 -13.12 -34.72 5.35
CA GLY A 106 -13.64 -35.61 6.38
C GLY A 106 -15.15 -35.60 6.41
N SER A 107 -15.75 -36.57 7.11
CA SER A 107 -17.20 -36.64 7.30
C SER A 107 -17.53 -37.20 8.67
N LYS A 108 -18.48 -36.58 9.37
CA LYS A 108 -18.98 -37.10 10.66
C LYS A 108 -19.65 -38.48 10.52
N SER A 109 -20.09 -38.84 9.32
CA SER A 109 -20.68 -40.15 9.00
C SER A 109 -19.62 -41.22 8.69
N GLY A 110 -18.34 -40.87 8.63
CA GLY A 110 -17.21 -41.77 8.34
C GLY A 110 -15.95 -40.98 7.98
N ASN A 111 -14.78 -41.38 8.49
CA ASN A 111 -13.57 -40.55 8.52
C ASN A 111 -13.78 -39.22 9.27
N SER A 112 -14.32 -39.29 10.50
CA SER A 112 -14.60 -38.11 11.32
C SER A 112 -13.33 -37.48 11.89
N HIS A 113 -12.29 -38.26 12.18
CA HIS A 113 -11.03 -37.76 12.76
C HIS A 113 -10.33 -36.82 11.77
N VAL A 114 -10.14 -35.57 12.20
CA VAL A 114 -9.47 -34.51 11.45
C VAL A 114 -8.12 -35.00 10.95
N HIS A 115 -7.91 -34.83 9.64
CA HIS A 115 -6.61 -34.98 9.03
C HIS A 115 -6.48 -33.99 7.88
N ILE A 116 -5.25 -33.57 7.67
CA ILE A 116 -4.85 -32.64 6.62
C ILE A 116 -4.07 -33.44 5.59
N HIS A 117 -4.56 -33.45 4.35
CA HIS A 117 -3.86 -34.02 3.22
C HIS A 117 -2.76 -33.07 2.78
N VAL A 118 -1.56 -33.59 2.59
CA VAL A 118 -0.42 -32.87 2.01
C VAL A 118 0.03 -33.64 0.78
N ALA A 119 -0.21 -33.07 -0.40
CA ALA A 119 -0.02 -33.76 -1.67
C ALA A 119 0.90 -32.97 -2.59
N ALA A 120 1.97 -33.62 -3.06
CA ALA A 120 2.93 -33.02 -3.98
C ALA A 120 2.50 -33.24 -5.44
N LEU A 121 2.07 -32.17 -6.12
CA LEU A 121 1.81 -32.17 -7.55
C LEU A 121 3.16 -32.14 -8.30
N PRO A 122 3.46 -33.12 -9.16
CA PRO A 122 4.70 -33.14 -9.91
C PRO A 122 4.71 -32.08 -11.03
N PRO A 123 5.90 -31.66 -11.50
CA PRO A 123 6.02 -30.74 -12.63
C PRO A 123 5.44 -31.30 -13.93
N GLY A 124 4.82 -30.41 -14.72
CA GLY A 124 4.37 -30.73 -16.08
C GLY A 124 3.04 -31.47 -16.17
N VAL A 125 2.25 -31.51 -15.09
CA VAL A 125 0.88 -32.03 -15.11
C VAL A 125 -0.01 -31.06 -15.92
N PRO A 126 -0.75 -31.53 -16.94
CA PRO A 126 -1.68 -30.69 -17.71
C PRO A 126 -2.69 -29.98 -16.81
N TYR A 127 -3.07 -28.75 -17.16
CA TYR A 127 -3.89 -27.90 -16.31
C TYR A 127 -5.22 -28.56 -15.89
N GLU A 128 -5.86 -29.28 -16.81
CA GLU A 128 -7.10 -30.03 -16.60
C GLU A 128 -6.97 -31.21 -15.62
N GLU A 129 -5.74 -31.70 -15.40
CA GLU A 129 -5.42 -32.77 -14.45
C GLU A 129 -4.95 -32.22 -13.09
N GLN A 130 -4.84 -30.90 -12.93
CA GLN A 130 -4.43 -30.25 -11.68
C GLN A 130 -5.59 -30.07 -10.67
N GLN A 131 -5.31 -29.47 -9.52
CA GLN A 131 -6.28 -29.19 -8.46
C GLN A 131 -7.01 -30.45 -7.99
N THR A 132 -8.34 -30.42 -7.90
CA THR A 132 -9.17 -31.55 -7.44
C THR A 132 -8.98 -32.78 -8.32
N ALA A 133 -8.72 -32.62 -9.63
CA ALA A 133 -8.54 -33.74 -10.54
C ALA A 133 -7.34 -34.63 -10.18
N SER A 134 -6.28 -34.06 -9.61
CA SER A 134 -5.09 -34.78 -9.13
C SER A 134 -5.26 -35.43 -7.74
N LEU A 135 -6.25 -34.98 -6.97
CA LEU A 135 -6.44 -35.32 -5.56
C LEU A 135 -7.53 -36.38 -5.35
N LEU A 136 -8.52 -36.39 -6.22
CA LEU A 136 -9.65 -37.30 -6.19
C LEU A 136 -9.31 -38.58 -6.95
N TRP A 137 -9.60 -39.72 -6.34
CA TRP A 137 -9.25 -41.03 -6.89
C TRP A 137 -10.16 -41.42 -8.06
N GLU A 138 -11.35 -40.81 -8.17
CA GLU A 138 -12.30 -40.94 -9.27
C GLU A 138 -11.73 -40.39 -10.59
N SER A 139 -10.92 -39.34 -10.52
CA SER A 139 -10.29 -38.69 -11.68
C SER A 139 -8.84 -39.11 -11.86
N ALA A 140 -8.07 -39.19 -10.77
CA ALA A 140 -6.66 -39.52 -10.84
C ALA A 140 -6.40 -41.04 -10.85
N GLY A 141 -7.25 -41.87 -10.26
CA GLY A 141 -6.91 -43.26 -9.92
C GLY A 141 -5.84 -43.38 -8.84
N LEU A 142 -5.69 -44.57 -8.24
CA LEU A 142 -4.69 -44.81 -7.20
C LEU A 142 -3.33 -45.18 -7.76
N LEU A 143 -2.28 -44.68 -7.13
CA LEU A 143 -0.90 -44.98 -7.49
C LEU A 143 -0.44 -46.27 -6.81
N GLU A 144 -0.05 -47.27 -7.60
CA GLU A 144 0.63 -48.46 -7.09
C GLU A 144 2.10 -48.11 -6.82
N VAL A 145 2.45 -48.00 -5.53
CA VAL A 145 3.80 -47.72 -5.04
C VAL A 145 4.36 -49.00 -4.41
N SER A 146 5.58 -49.39 -4.77
CA SER A 146 6.20 -50.58 -4.20
C SER A 146 6.51 -50.39 -2.71
N ALA A 147 6.58 -51.49 -1.96
CA ALA A 147 6.96 -51.45 -0.55
C ALA A 147 8.37 -50.87 -0.35
N GLU A 148 9.29 -51.16 -1.26
CA GLU A 148 10.66 -50.61 -1.26
C GLU A 148 10.66 -49.09 -1.43
N GLU A 149 9.91 -48.57 -2.40
CA GLU A 149 9.82 -47.13 -2.66
C GLU A 149 9.12 -46.39 -1.51
N THR A 150 8.07 -47.01 -0.94
CA THR A 150 7.39 -46.50 0.25
C THR A 150 8.34 -46.42 1.44
N ALA A 151 9.13 -47.47 1.69
CA ALA A 151 10.12 -47.49 2.77
C ALA A 151 11.25 -46.46 2.54
N ARG A 152 11.69 -46.28 1.29
CA ARG A 152 12.69 -45.26 0.92
C ARG A 152 12.19 -43.85 1.22
N ILE A 153 10.99 -43.51 0.77
CA ILE A 153 10.36 -42.20 1.02
C ILE A 153 10.15 -41.99 2.52
N ALA A 154 9.62 -43.00 3.23
CA ALA A 154 9.40 -42.92 4.67
C ALA A 154 10.71 -42.72 5.46
N GLY A 155 11.79 -43.41 5.08
CA GLY A 155 13.11 -43.24 5.69
C GLY A 155 13.68 -41.83 5.50
N GLN A 156 13.56 -41.27 4.29
CA GLN A 156 14.01 -39.90 4.00
C GLN A 156 13.15 -38.86 4.74
N LEU A 157 11.84 -39.07 4.84
CA LEU A 157 10.94 -38.20 5.60
C LEU A 157 11.27 -38.22 7.08
N ARG A 158 11.48 -39.40 7.68
CA ARG A 158 11.89 -39.52 9.10
C ARG A 158 13.19 -38.78 9.35
N ALA A 159 14.20 -39.00 8.51
CA ALA A 159 15.47 -38.30 8.63
C ALA A 159 15.30 -36.78 8.53
N SER A 160 14.51 -36.29 7.57
CA SER A 160 14.24 -34.86 7.38
C SER A 160 13.43 -34.23 8.51
N LEU A 161 12.44 -34.95 9.06
CA LEU A 161 11.56 -34.43 10.11
C LEU A 161 12.22 -34.51 11.48
N SER A 162 13.08 -35.50 11.74
CA SER A 162 13.90 -35.61 12.96
C SER A 162 15.09 -34.64 12.97
N SER A 163 15.73 -34.37 11.83
CA SER A 163 16.78 -33.32 11.76
C SER A 163 16.22 -31.89 11.84
N GLY A 164 14.91 -31.74 11.66
CA GLY A 164 14.18 -30.52 12.01
C GLY A 164 14.04 -30.29 13.53
N GLU A 165 14.13 -31.33 14.37
CA GLU A 165 14.09 -31.20 15.84
C GLU A 165 15.39 -30.61 16.40
N GLU A 166 16.55 -30.87 15.79
CA GLU A 166 17.83 -30.21 16.14
C GLU A 166 17.88 -28.73 15.76
N GLN A 167 16.99 -28.27 14.86
CA GLN A 167 16.85 -26.86 14.47
C GLN A 167 15.65 -26.13 15.14
N HIS A 168 14.85 -26.83 15.96
CA HIS A 168 13.67 -26.28 16.65
C HIS A 168 13.71 -26.40 18.20
N ALA A 169 14.81 -26.89 18.79
CA ALA A 169 14.99 -26.92 20.25
C ALA A 169 15.12 -25.54 20.93
N GLY A 170 15.02 -24.43 20.18
CA GLY A 170 14.95 -23.08 20.72
C GLY A 170 13.57 -22.47 20.44
N ILE A 171 12.73 -22.37 21.48
CA ILE A 171 11.63 -21.39 21.73
C ILE A 171 10.43 -22.08 22.44
N ARG A 172 10.06 -21.58 23.64
CA ARG A 172 8.71 -21.59 24.31
C ARG A 172 8.78 -21.22 25.81
N ASP A 173 8.95 -19.94 26.15
CA ASP A 173 8.83 -19.53 27.57
C ASP A 173 7.41 -19.72 28.10
N GLU A 174 7.34 -19.75 29.43
CA GLU A 174 6.40 -20.40 30.35
C GLU A 174 4.98 -19.81 30.42
N GLU A 175 4.04 -20.65 30.87
CA GLU A 175 2.75 -20.29 31.47
C GLU A 175 2.89 -19.59 32.84
N PRO A 176 1.85 -18.89 33.35
CA PRO A 176 1.87 -18.18 34.62
C PRO A 176 1.54 -19.06 35.86
N VAL A 177 2.15 -18.71 37.00
CA VAL A 177 2.18 -19.35 38.35
C VAL A 177 1.01 -18.82 39.24
N PRO A 178 0.47 -19.46 40.33
CA PRO A 178 1.03 -20.40 41.36
C PRO A 178 0.14 -21.64 41.69
N ALA A 179 0.49 -22.66 42.50
CA ALA A 179 1.41 -22.82 43.63
C ALA A 179 1.80 -24.31 43.88
N SER A 180 2.86 -24.51 44.67
CA SER A 180 3.28 -25.71 45.43
C SER A 180 4.35 -26.65 44.82
N THR A 181 5.58 -26.39 45.27
CA THR A 181 6.65 -27.31 45.74
C THR A 181 7.08 -28.55 44.91
N GLU A 182 8.35 -28.47 44.50
CA GLU A 182 9.40 -29.50 44.46
C GLU A 182 9.79 -30.22 43.13
N GLN A 183 11.02 -29.87 42.67
CA GLN A 183 12.11 -30.69 42.10
C GLN A 183 12.24 -30.98 40.58
N SER A 184 12.95 -30.06 39.90
CA SER A 184 14.14 -30.23 39.00
C SER A 184 14.32 -31.47 38.08
N SER A 185 14.22 -31.25 36.75
CA SER A 185 15.06 -31.90 35.72
C SER A 185 15.28 -30.97 34.51
N SER A 186 16.53 -30.65 34.14
CA SER A 186 16.89 -29.55 33.22
C SER A 186 16.94 -29.92 31.72
N ALA A 187 16.13 -29.26 30.91
CA ALA A 187 16.28 -29.15 29.45
C ALA A 187 17.51 -28.29 29.08
N PRO A 188 18.12 -28.44 27.87
CA PRO A 188 19.20 -27.57 27.44
C PRO A 188 18.72 -26.10 27.38
N PRO A 189 19.55 -25.13 27.78
CA PRO A 189 19.16 -23.73 27.83
C PRO A 189 18.84 -23.21 26.43
N ARG A 190 17.72 -22.49 26.30
CA ARG A 190 17.38 -21.79 25.06
C ARG A 190 18.45 -20.78 24.72
N HIS A 191 18.69 -20.62 23.43
CA HIS A 191 19.53 -19.56 22.94
C HIS A 191 18.90 -18.20 23.32
N GLN A 192 19.59 -17.46 24.17
CA GLN A 192 19.24 -16.12 24.58
C GLN A 192 20.19 -15.14 23.89
N GLU A 193 19.61 -14.11 23.28
CA GLU A 193 20.37 -13.00 22.73
C GLU A 193 20.18 -11.78 23.63
N PRO A 194 21.26 -11.16 24.10
CA PRO A 194 21.18 -9.89 24.80
C PRO A 194 20.46 -8.85 23.93
N VAL A 195 19.56 -8.09 24.53
CA VAL A 195 18.91 -6.94 23.89
C VAL A 195 19.52 -5.66 24.45
N ASP A 196 19.92 -4.78 23.54
CA ASP A 196 20.42 -3.45 23.88
C ASP A 196 19.68 -2.37 23.09
N VAL A 197 19.62 -1.18 23.69
CA VAL A 197 18.89 -0.04 23.15
C VAL A 197 19.87 1.07 22.80
N HIS A 198 19.65 1.74 21.67
CA HIS A 198 20.52 2.82 21.18
C HIS A 198 19.68 4.07 20.95
N LEU A 199 20.08 5.18 21.56
CA LEU A 199 19.40 6.47 21.42
C LEU A 199 19.95 7.26 20.23
N ILE A 200 19.14 7.38 19.18
CA ILE A 200 19.34 8.38 18.12
C ILE A 200 18.65 9.67 18.54
N LEU A 201 19.29 10.42 19.45
CA LEU A 201 18.82 11.76 19.83
C LEU A 201 19.16 12.72 18.70
N ARG A 202 18.14 13.22 18.00
CA ARG A 202 18.29 13.98 16.75
C ARG A 202 17.74 15.39 16.88
N ARG A 203 18.50 16.36 16.37
CA ARG A 203 18.05 17.75 16.17
C ARG A 203 18.32 18.23 14.75
N ASP A 204 17.68 19.33 14.38
CA ASP A 204 18.04 20.08 13.17
C ASP A 204 19.04 21.18 13.55
N GLY A 205 20.28 21.03 13.11
CA GLY A 205 21.35 22.01 13.25
C GLY A 205 21.40 23.00 12.08
N ALA A 206 22.30 23.98 12.14
CA ALA A 206 22.41 25.03 11.12
C ALA A 206 22.80 24.50 9.72
N ALA A 207 23.51 23.37 9.67
CA ALA A 207 23.98 22.73 8.43
C ALA A 207 23.17 21.49 8.02
N GLY A 208 22.13 21.11 8.79
CA GLY A 208 21.34 19.90 8.56
C GLY A 208 21.11 19.09 9.84
N PRO A 209 20.63 17.84 9.71
CA PRO A 209 20.34 16.99 10.87
C PRO A 209 21.63 16.60 11.60
N GLU A 210 21.59 16.69 12.93
CA GLU A 210 22.68 16.30 13.83
C GLU A 210 22.21 15.20 14.79
N VAL A 211 23.14 14.34 15.21
CA VAL A 211 22.94 13.30 16.21
C VAL A 211 23.88 13.50 17.39
N LEU A 212 23.39 13.21 18.60
CA LEU A 212 24.21 13.22 19.81
C LEU A 212 25.07 11.95 19.87
N LEU A 213 26.38 12.12 20.04
CA LEU A 213 27.33 11.03 20.28
C LEU A 213 28.16 11.30 21.53
N SER A 214 28.52 10.23 22.23
CA SER A 214 29.44 10.23 23.38
C SER A 214 30.70 9.42 23.04
N ARG A 215 31.82 9.72 23.70
CA ARG A 215 33.07 8.96 23.56
C ARG A 215 33.29 8.14 24.83
N ARG A 216 33.50 6.84 24.64
CA ARG A 216 33.75 5.89 25.73
C ARG A 216 35.14 6.11 26.31
N ALA A 217 35.28 6.02 27.62
CA ALA A 217 36.52 6.23 28.35
C ALA A 217 36.67 5.22 29.50
N GLY A 218 37.87 5.12 30.09
CA GLY A 218 38.13 4.18 31.19
C GLY A 218 38.21 2.71 30.73
N GLN A 219 38.06 1.79 31.69
CA GLN A 219 38.18 0.34 31.48
C GLN A 219 36.88 -0.28 30.96
N VAL A 220 36.36 0.25 29.85
CA VAL A 220 35.13 -0.25 29.20
C VAL A 220 35.40 -0.75 27.78
N TYR A 221 34.50 -1.59 27.27
CA TYR A 221 34.53 -2.01 25.86
C TYR A 221 34.58 -0.79 24.94
N ALA A 222 35.38 -0.84 23.87
CA ALA A 222 35.49 0.21 22.87
C ALA A 222 35.95 1.60 23.39
N SER A 223 36.72 1.65 24.48
CA SER A 223 37.32 2.89 25.02
C SER A 223 38.07 3.69 23.93
N GLY A 224 37.86 5.00 23.92
CA GLY A 224 38.38 5.95 22.91
C GLY A 224 37.52 6.12 21.66
N LEU A 225 36.46 5.33 21.47
CA LEU A 225 35.57 5.40 20.30
C LEU A 225 34.28 6.17 20.60
N LEU A 226 33.78 6.89 19.59
CA LEU A 226 32.45 7.48 19.63
C LEU A 226 31.37 6.40 19.53
N HIS A 227 30.23 6.58 20.20
CA HIS A 227 29.04 5.74 20.12
C HIS A 227 27.76 6.56 20.39
N LEU A 228 26.60 5.94 20.16
CA LEU A 228 25.32 6.48 20.61
C LEU A 228 25.15 6.17 22.10
N PRO A 229 24.48 7.05 22.87
CA PRO A 229 24.04 6.67 24.20
C PRO A 229 23.23 5.38 24.14
N SER A 230 23.57 4.41 24.99
CA SER A 230 23.11 3.03 24.80
C SER A 230 23.30 2.18 26.04
N GLY A 231 22.41 1.22 26.28
CA GLY A 231 22.61 0.21 27.31
C GLY A 231 21.76 -1.04 27.13
N HIS A 232 21.85 -1.93 28.09
CA HIS A 232 21.16 -3.22 28.09
C HIS A 232 19.87 -3.12 28.90
N LEU A 233 18.92 -3.99 28.61
CA LEU A 233 17.75 -4.17 29.49
C LEU A 233 18.21 -4.70 30.85
N ASP A 234 17.66 -4.16 31.92
CA ASP A 234 17.91 -4.62 33.29
C ASP A 234 16.83 -5.62 33.74
N GLY A 235 17.22 -6.91 33.79
CA GLY A 235 16.32 -7.98 34.21
C GLY A 235 15.18 -8.25 33.23
N SER A 236 14.14 -8.95 33.71
CA SER A 236 13.01 -9.42 32.90
C SER A 236 11.77 -8.52 32.95
N HIS A 237 11.85 -7.38 33.66
CA HIS A 237 10.71 -6.52 33.99
C HIS A 237 10.71 -5.19 33.23
N GLU A 238 11.87 -4.78 32.71
CA GLU A 238 12.06 -3.55 31.96
C GLU A 238 11.81 -3.79 30.47
N ASP A 239 10.98 -2.95 29.85
CA ASP A 239 10.82 -2.97 28.40
C ASP A 239 11.87 -2.12 27.66
N VAL A 240 11.93 -2.26 26.34
CA VAL A 240 12.95 -1.60 25.48
C VAL A 240 12.81 -0.07 25.44
N VAL A 241 11.64 0.48 25.75
CA VAL A 241 11.41 1.92 25.83
C VAL A 241 11.80 2.43 27.22
N GLU A 242 11.44 1.71 28.28
CA GLU A 242 11.86 2.01 29.64
C GLU A 242 13.39 2.01 29.77
N ALA A 243 14.05 0.98 29.24
CA ALA A 243 15.51 0.88 29.17
C ALA A 243 16.13 2.09 28.44
N LEU A 244 15.56 2.47 27.29
CA LEU A 244 16.07 3.61 26.52
C LEU A 244 15.99 4.91 27.34
N ILE A 245 14.88 5.14 28.03
CA ILE A 245 14.65 6.35 28.83
C ILE A 245 15.58 6.38 30.04
N ARG A 246 15.75 5.25 30.73
CA ARG A 246 16.69 5.11 31.85
C ARG A 246 18.12 5.39 31.40
N GLU A 247 18.60 4.70 30.37
CA GLU A 247 19.97 4.87 29.84
C GLU A 247 20.20 6.29 29.32
N ALA A 248 19.22 6.90 28.65
CA ALA A 248 19.30 8.29 28.23
C ALA A 248 19.50 9.24 29.43
N LYS A 249 18.78 8.98 30.53
CA LYS A 249 18.88 9.78 31.76
C LYS A 249 20.22 9.57 32.45
N GLU A 250 20.66 8.32 32.58
CA GLU A 250 21.89 7.91 33.25
C GLU A 250 23.14 8.42 32.53
N GLU A 251 23.20 8.32 31.20
CA GLU A 251 24.39 8.72 30.45
C GLU A 251 24.41 10.21 30.08
N THR A 252 23.26 10.80 29.76
CA THR A 252 23.17 12.15 29.16
C THR A 252 22.41 13.18 29.99
N GLY A 253 21.62 12.73 30.98
CA GLY A 253 20.83 13.60 31.85
C GLY A 253 19.53 14.13 31.26
N VAL A 254 19.22 13.81 29.99
CA VAL A 254 17.97 14.25 29.34
C VAL A 254 16.77 13.46 29.83
N ASP A 255 15.61 14.12 29.83
CA ASP A 255 14.32 13.50 30.15
C ASP A 255 13.51 13.32 28.86
N ILE A 256 13.09 12.09 28.57
CA ILE A 256 12.36 11.70 27.35
C ILE A 256 10.96 11.25 27.74
N ASP A 257 9.95 11.79 27.06
CA ASP A 257 8.58 11.30 27.17
C ASP A 257 8.44 10.03 26.32
N PRO A 258 7.87 8.92 26.84
CA PRO A 258 7.63 7.71 26.06
C PRO A 258 6.91 7.96 24.72
N ALA A 259 6.02 8.96 24.65
CA ALA A 259 5.30 9.31 23.42
C ALA A 259 6.17 9.93 22.31
N ASP A 260 7.37 10.42 22.66
CA ASP A 260 8.35 10.97 21.73
C ASP A 260 9.36 9.93 21.21
N VAL A 261 9.30 8.69 21.73
CA VAL A 261 10.15 7.57 21.31
C VAL A 261 9.60 6.93 20.05
N ARG A 262 10.42 6.83 18.99
CA ARG A 262 10.05 6.19 17.73
C ARG A 262 11.02 5.07 17.37
N ALA A 263 10.51 3.87 17.14
CA ALA A 263 11.31 2.76 16.63
C ALA A 263 11.94 3.14 15.27
N ALA A 264 13.26 2.97 15.13
CA ALA A 264 13.99 3.38 13.94
C ALA A 264 14.58 2.17 13.20
N VAL A 265 15.47 1.42 13.85
CA VAL A 265 16.19 0.30 13.24
C VAL A 265 16.39 -0.82 14.25
N THR A 266 16.17 -2.06 13.84
CA THR A 266 16.66 -3.23 14.58
C THR A 266 17.89 -3.80 13.90
N VAL A 267 18.97 -4.00 14.66
CA VAL A 267 20.23 -4.54 14.15
C VAL A 267 20.56 -5.83 14.88
N HIS A 268 20.59 -6.94 14.14
CA HIS A 268 21.18 -8.18 14.64
C HIS A 268 22.69 -8.10 14.46
N HIS A 269 23.41 -7.88 15.56
CA HIS A 269 24.85 -7.68 15.56
C HIS A 269 25.59 -8.87 16.13
N ARG A 270 26.74 -9.21 15.54
CA ARG A 270 27.74 -10.11 16.14
C ARG A 270 29.07 -9.40 16.24
N SER A 271 29.59 -9.33 17.46
CA SER A 271 30.89 -8.72 17.73
C SER A 271 32.05 -9.57 17.18
N PRO A 272 33.25 -9.00 16.96
CA PRO A 272 34.43 -9.77 16.58
C PRO A 272 34.82 -10.86 17.61
N ALA A 273 34.34 -10.76 18.85
CA ALA A 273 34.59 -11.73 19.92
C ALA A 273 33.61 -12.93 19.89
N GLY A 274 32.64 -12.97 18.98
CA GLY A 274 31.79 -14.13 18.73
C GLY A 274 30.39 -14.10 19.35
N GLY A 275 30.11 -13.20 20.31
CA GLY A 275 28.76 -13.00 20.87
C GLY A 275 27.87 -12.12 19.99
N SER A 276 26.64 -12.57 19.76
CA SER A 276 25.57 -11.81 19.11
C SER A 276 24.71 -11.02 20.11
N ARG A 277 23.88 -10.12 19.57
CA ARG A 277 22.89 -9.31 20.29
C ARG A 277 21.89 -8.69 19.33
N ILE A 278 20.75 -8.27 19.85
CA ILE A 278 19.74 -7.50 19.14
C ILE A 278 19.77 -6.05 19.64
N GLY A 279 20.24 -5.14 18.79
CA GLY A 279 20.20 -3.70 19.06
C GLY A 279 18.95 -3.06 18.52
N ILE A 280 18.20 -2.38 19.37
CA ILE A 280 17.02 -1.61 18.96
C ILE A 280 17.35 -0.13 19.04
N PHE A 281 17.37 0.52 17.89
CA PHE A 281 17.68 1.94 17.74
C PHE A 281 16.37 2.72 17.72
N PHE A 282 16.29 3.76 18.55
CA PHE A 282 15.13 4.63 18.67
C PHE A 282 15.49 6.06 18.30
N GLU A 283 14.64 6.69 17.48
CA GLU A 283 14.70 8.13 17.20
C GLU A 283 13.95 8.90 18.27
N VAL A 284 14.59 9.92 18.82
CA VAL A 284 13.95 10.90 19.72
C VAL A 284 14.30 12.31 19.22
N ARG A 285 13.27 13.12 18.96
CA ARG A 285 13.40 14.50 18.47
C ARG A 285 12.99 15.57 19.47
N ARG A 286 12.37 15.16 20.56
CA ARG A 286 11.86 16.03 21.62
C ARG A 286 12.25 15.43 22.96
N TRP A 287 12.78 16.26 23.84
CA TRP A 287 13.25 15.91 25.17
C TRP A 287 13.36 17.18 26.01
N HIS A 288 13.55 17.01 27.31
CA HIS A 288 13.84 18.09 28.24
C HIS A 288 15.26 17.97 28.80
N GLY A 289 15.87 19.12 29.12
CA GLY A 289 17.25 19.19 29.60
C GLY A 289 18.30 19.30 28.48
N ALA A 290 19.49 19.76 28.86
CA ALA A 290 20.64 19.84 27.97
C ALA A 290 21.54 18.61 28.18
N PRO A 291 21.87 17.84 27.13
CA PRO A 291 22.77 16.70 27.25
C PRO A 291 24.12 17.09 27.87
N ARG A 292 24.57 16.29 28.82
CA ARG A 292 25.88 16.44 29.48
C ARG A 292 26.39 15.07 29.93
N ILE A 293 27.70 14.96 30.13
CA ILE A 293 28.31 13.73 30.65
C ILE A 293 27.87 13.53 32.10
N MET A 294 27.09 12.48 32.35
CA MET A 294 26.63 12.12 33.69
C MET A 294 27.50 11.06 34.35
N GLU A 295 28.26 10.28 33.57
CA GLU A 295 29.18 9.24 34.07
C GLU A 295 30.65 9.47 33.61
N PRO A 296 31.38 10.41 34.23
CA PRO A 296 32.75 10.77 33.82
C PRO A 296 33.78 9.65 33.89
N ALA A 297 33.48 8.57 34.62
CA ALA A 297 34.37 7.42 34.75
C ALA A 297 34.40 6.56 33.47
N VAL A 298 33.32 6.61 32.67
CA VAL A 298 33.14 5.77 31.48
C VAL A 298 32.90 6.58 30.19
N CYS A 299 32.76 7.91 30.30
CA CYS A 299 32.61 8.83 29.17
C CYS A 299 33.42 10.11 29.38
N ASP A 300 34.22 10.54 28.40
CA ASP A 300 35.09 11.72 28.50
C ASP A 300 34.79 12.83 27.46
N ALA A 301 33.89 12.59 26.50
CA ALA A 301 33.41 13.60 25.56
C ALA A 301 31.97 13.31 25.12
N MET A 302 31.21 14.38 24.84
CA MET A 302 29.86 14.30 24.30
C MET A 302 29.61 15.51 23.41
N GLY A 303 28.96 15.30 22.25
CA GLY A 303 28.77 16.36 21.28
C GLY A 303 27.73 16.04 20.21
N TRP A 304 27.35 17.08 19.48
CA TRP A 304 26.47 16.99 18.33
C TRP A 304 27.29 16.88 17.06
N TYR A 305 26.97 15.90 16.22
CA TYR A 305 27.70 15.61 14.99
C TYR A 305 26.74 15.56 13.80
N PRO A 306 27.17 16.02 12.60
CA PRO A 306 26.36 15.90 11.39
C PRO A 306 25.99 14.45 11.13
N LEU A 307 24.69 14.18 10.96
CA LEU A 307 24.22 12.82 10.64
C LEU A 307 24.71 12.38 9.26
N ASP A 308 24.91 13.31 8.33
CA ASP A 308 25.35 12.99 6.99
C ASP A 308 26.86 12.83 6.83
N ASP A 309 27.63 13.29 7.82
CA ASP A 309 29.10 13.23 7.86
C ASP A 309 29.55 12.76 9.26
N LEU A 310 29.24 11.49 9.54
CA LEU A 310 29.50 10.89 10.85
C LEU A 310 31.01 10.80 11.14
N PRO A 311 31.43 11.15 12.38
CA PRO A 311 32.84 11.23 12.76
C PRO A 311 33.51 9.85 12.83
N SER A 312 34.85 9.87 12.78
CA SER A 312 35.72 8.71 12.99
C SER A 312 36.80 9.06 14.03
N PRO A 313 37.21 8.14 14.91
CA PRO A 313 36.81 6.74 14.97
C PRO A 313 35.53 6.52 15.82
N MET A 314 34.67 5.61 15.36
CA MET A 314 33.38 5.28 15.99
C MET A 314 33.23 3.76 16.12
N VAL A 315 32.42 3.29 17.07
CA VAL A 315 32.09 1.86 17.19
C VAL A 315 31.37 1.40 15.93
N ALA A 316 31.88 0.35 15.27
CA ALA A 316 31.33 -0.16 14.01
C ALA A 316 29.86 -0.57 14.12
N TYR A 317 29.46 -1.11 15.26
CA TYR A 317 28.08 -1.48 15.53
C TYR A 317 27.13 -0.28 15.54
N CYS A 318 27.49 0.80 16.25
CA CYS A 318 26.70 2.03 16.22
C CYS A 318 26.69 2.65 14.82
N ARG A 319 27.82 2.53 14.08
CA ARG A 319 27.88 3.00 12.69
C ARG A 319 26.90 2.26 11.79
N ALA A 320 26.85 0.94 11.89
CA ALA A 320 25.92 0.11 11.15
C ALA A 320 24.45 0.50 11.40
N GLY A 321 24.07 0.77 12.65
CA GLY A 321 22.72 1.23 12.99
C GLY A 321 22.39 2.61 12.41
N LEU A 322 23.34 3.55 12.47
CA LEU A 322 23.17 4.88 11.88
C LEU A 322 23.10 4.86 10.35
N ASP A 323 23.91 4.04 9.68
CA ASP A 323 23.88 3.90 8.22
C ASP A 323 22.58 3.24 7.74
N ALA A 324 22.06 2.25 8.47
CA ALA A 324 20.74 1.67 8.22
C ALA A 324 19.61 2.71 8.43
N TYR A 325 19.70 3.50 9.52
CA TYR A 325 18.75 4.58 9.80
C TYR A 325 18.73 5.64 8.69
N ARG A 326 19.91 6.09 8.24
CA ARG A 326 20.06 7.08 7.15
C ARG A 326 19.48 6.59 5.83
N THR A 327 19.59 5.29 5.55
CA THR A 327 19.08 4.67 4.32
C THR A 327 17.62 4.24 4.41
N GLY A 328 16.93 4.57 5.51
CA GLY A 328 15.51 4.28 5.72
C GLY A 328 15.20 2.79 5.95
N ARG A 329 16.20 2.00 6.37
CA ARG A 329 16.06 0.56 6.59
C ARG A 329 15.65 0.29 8.03
N GLN A 330 14.60 -0.51 8.19
CA GLN A 330 14.07 -0.87 9.50
C GLN A 330 14.79 -2.06 10.15
N PHE A 331 15.51 -2.86 9.37
CA PHE A 331 16.23 -4.03 9.86
C PHE A 331 17.57 -4.23 9.16
N ALA A 332 18.61 -4.54 9.92
CA ALA A 332 19.92 -4.86 9.40
C ALA A 332 20.59 -6.03 10.14
N VAL A 333 21.43 -6.77 9.42
CA VAL A 333 22.33 -7.79 9.97
C VAL A 333 23.76 -7.29 9.86
N HIS A 334 24.47 -7.20 10.97
CA HIS A 334 25.83 -6.69 11.03
C HIS A 334 26.74 -7.65 11.78
N PHE A 335 27.25 -8.66 11.08
CA PHE A 335 28.08 -9.72 11.66
C PHE A 335 29.55 -9.49 11.33
N ARG A 336 30.34 -9.11 12.34
CA ARG A 336 31.79 -8.97 12.20
C ARG A 336 32.46 -10.35 12.20
N ARG A 337 33.62 -10.42 11.56
CA ARG A 337 34.47 -11.62 11.55
C ARG A 337 35.38 -11.63 12.78
N PRO A 338 35.81 -12.81 13.25
CA PRO A 338 36.84 -12.90 14.27
C PRO A 338 38.10 -12.14 13.85
N GLY A 339 38.59 -11.23 14.70
CA GLY A 339 39.78 -10.41 14.45
C GLY A 339 39.53 -9.05 13.79
N ASP A 340 38.29 -8.75 13.37
CA ASP A 340 37.92 -7.44 12.85
C ASP A 340 38.08 -6.32 13.90
N PRO A 341 38.44 -5.08 13.52
CA PRO A 341 38.57 -3.97 14.47
C PRO A 341 37.21 -3.58 15.07
N ILE A 342 37.16 -3.26 16.36
CA ILE A 342 35.94 -2.75 17.01
C ILE A 342 35.51 -1.40 16.41
N ALA A 343 36.49 -0.57 16.07
CA ALA A 343 36.27 0.66 15.32
C ALA A 343 35.73 0.37 13.92
N PHE A 344 34.88 1.26 13.42
CA PHE A 344 34.40 1.21 12.06
C PHE A 344 35.57 1.31 11.08
N ASP A 345 35.67 0.32 10.19
CA ASP A 345 36.55 0.32 9.04
C ASP A 345 35.69 -0.03 7.83
N PRO A 346 35.55 0.88 6.84
CA PRO A 346 34.71 0.63 5.67
C PRO A 346 35.15 -0.58 4.85
N THR A 347 36.42 -1.01 4.96
CA THR A 347 36.94 -2.19 4.24
C THR A 347 36.61 -3.51 4.92
N ALA A 348 36.27 -3.47 6.21
CA ALA A 348 35.90 -4.64 7.02
C ALA A 348 34.40 -4.67 7.37
N ASP A 349 33.63 -3.67 6.97
CA ASP A 349 32.20 -3.59 7.26
C ASP A 349 31.41 -4.67 6.49
N CYS A 350 30.49 -5.31 7.20
CA CYS A 350 29.68 -6.42 6.71
C CYS A 350 28.18 -6.14 6.86
N LEU A 351 27.78 -4.86 6.87
CA LEU A 351 26.40 -4.44 6.97
C LEU A 351 25.55 -5.03 5.83
N ARG A 352 24.58 -5.86 6.19
CA ARG A 352 23.54 -6.36 5.29
C ARG A 352 22.21 -5.76 5.69
N SER A 353 21.77 -4.75 4.96
CA SER A 353 20.42 -4.22 5.11
C SER A 353 19.42 -5.14 4.43
N LEU A 354 18.41 -5.62 5.17
CA LEU A 354 17.29 -6.32 4.55
C LEU A 354 16.38 -5.27 3.90
N LEU A 355 15.77 -5.61 2.77
CA LEU A 355 14.75 -4.74 2.15
C LEU A 355 13.56 -4.68 3.12
N SER A 356 13.29 -3.49 3.67
CA SER A 356 11.91 -3.16 4.02
C SER A 356 11.09 -3.30 2.74
N ALA A 357 9.92 -3.94 2.80
CA ALA A 357 9.01 -4.01 1.66
C ALA A 357 8.98 -2.64 0.97
N GLU A 358 9.30 -2.60 -0.32
CA GLU A 358 9.18 -1.33 -1.04
C GLU A 358 7.76 -0.80 -0.83
N PRO A 359 7.57 0.52 -0.65
CA PRO A 359 6.23 1.06 -0.77
C PRO A 359 5.68 0.58 -2.11
N ALA A 360 4.47 0.02 -2.12
CA ALA A 360 3.79 -0.36 -3.35
C ALA A 360 3.96 0.78 -4.36
N ALA A 361 4.32 0.47 -5.61
CA ALA A 361 4.60 1.46 -6.67
C ALA A 361 3.49 2.52 -6.82
N ASP A 362 2.29 2.22 -6.31
CA ASP A 362 1.08 3.03 -6.34
C ASP A 362 0.91 3.99 -5.13
N ALA A 363 1.85 4.05 -4.18
CA ALA A 363 1.73 4.91 -2.99
C ALA A 363 2.52 6.24 -3.12
N PRO A 364 2.01 7.36 -2.58
CA PRO A 364 2.71 8.64 -2.66
C PRO A 364 3.95 8.68 -1.77
N HIS A 365 4.82 9.67 -2.04
CA HIS A 365 5.99 9.94 -1.21
C HIS A 365 5.62 10.14 0.27
N ARG A 366 6.58 9.82 1.15
CA ARG A 366 6.39 9.80 2.62
C ARG A 366 5.72 11.06 3.17
N GLU A 367 6.15 12.25 2.76
CA GLU A 367 5.59 13.51 3.27
C GLU A 367 4.09 13.67 2.95
N VAL A 368 3.66 13.23 1.77
CA VAL A 368 2.24 13.28 1.36
C VAL A 368 1.42 12.23 2.12
N ARG A 369 2.00 11.06 2.40
CA ARG A 369 1.37 10.04 3.27
C ARG A 369 1.18 10.56 4.68
N GLU A 370 2.23 11.10 5.30
CA GLU A 370 2.16 11.66 6.66
C GLU A 370 1.17 12.84 6.74
N PHE A 371 1.17 13.73 5.74
CA PHE A 371 0.18 14.81 5.63
C PHE A 371 -1.26 14.28 5.55
N THR A 372 -1.48 13.26 4.73
CA THR A 372 -2.82 12.66 4.56
C THR A 372 -3.26 11.95 5.83
N GLU A 373 -2.42 11.11 6.41
CA GLU A 373 -2.76 10.34 7.62
C GLU A 373 -3.01 11.24 8.82
N LYS A 374 -2.31 12.38 8.90
CA LYS A 374 -2.62 13.43 9.90
C LYS A 374 -4.02 14.02 9.71
N ALA A 375 -4.53 14.07 8.48
CA ALA A 375 -5.83 14.66 8.16
C ALA A 375 -7.00 13.67 8.27
N VAL A 376 -6.79 12.39 7.94
CA VAL A 376 -7.87 11.39 7.82
C VAL A 376 -7.70 10.16 8.71
N GLY A 377 -6.63 10.08 9.50
CA GLY A 377 -6.26 8.88 10.22
C GLY A 377 -5.49 7.88 9.35
N ARG A 378 -5.22 6.69 9.89
CA ARG A 378 -4.40 5.67 9.23
C ARG A 378 -4.98 5.25 7.87
N VAL A 379 -4.15 5.26 6.82
CA VAL A 379 -4.54 4.78 5.49
C VAL A 379 -4.11 3.32 5.33
N SER A 380 -5.05 2.44 4.95
CA SER A 380 -4.81 1.01 4.76
C SER A 380 -4.31 0.68 3.35
N THR A 381 -4.83 1.35 2.33
CA THR A 381 -4.45 1.13 0.92
C THR A 381 -4.34 2.43 0.15
N TRP A 382 -3.40 2.46 -0.79
CA TRP A 382 -3.22 3.50 -1.78
C TRP A 382 -3.41 2.92 -3.18
N THR A 383 -4.05 3.67 -4.06
CA THR A 383 -4.16 3.31 -5.48
C THR A 383 -3.84 4.54 -6.32
N ASP A 384 -2.85 4.45 -7.19
CA ASP A 384 -2.56 5.52 -8.15
C ASP A 384 -3.70 5.59 -9.19
N THR A 385 -4.30 6.76 -9.29
CA THR A 385 -5.37 7.10 -10.24
C THR A 385 -4.98 8.27 -11.13
N SER A 386 -3.68 8.61 -11.14
CA SER A 386 -3.11 9.66 -11.96
C SER A 386 -3.38 9.36 -13.44
N TRP A 387 -3.81 10.38 -14.17
CA TRP A 387 -3.75 10.32 -15.62
C TRP A 387 -2.28 10.27 -16.05
N ALA A 388 -2.01 9.67 -17.23
CA ALA A 388 -0.67 9.56 -17.82
C ALA A 388 -0.02 10.91 -18.21
N ARG A 389 -0.45 12.03 -17.61
CA ARG A 389 0.09 13.37 -17.79
C ARG A 389 1.15 13.62 -16.73
N GLU A 390 2.31 14.12 -17.13
CA GLU A 390 3.49 14.21 -16.27
C GLU A 390 3.37 15.20 -15.09
N GLY A 391 2.40 16.12 -15.11
CA GLY A 391 2.37 17.26 -14.17
C GLY A 391 1.67 17.05 -12.82
N SER A 392 0.54 16.34 -12.78
CA SER A 392 -0.28 16.19 -11.57
C SER A 392 -0.39 14.72 -11.18
N ARG A 393 -0.35 14.42 -9.88
CA ARG A 393 -0.53 13.07 -9.36
C ARG A 393 -1.76 12.98 -8.47
N VAL A 394 -2.52 11.90 -8.59
CA VAL A 394 -3.77 11.68 -7.87
C VAL A 394 -3.83 10.25 -7.35
N TRP A 395 -4.02 10.09 -6.05
CA TRP A 395 -4.18 8.79 -5.41
C TRP A 395 -5.55 8.65 -4.75
N LEU A 396 -6.12 7.46 -4.81
CA LEU A 396 -7.22 7.05 -3.96
C LEU A 396 -6.66 6.44 -2.67
N ALA A 397 -6.95 7.08 -1.53
CA ALA A 397 -6.59 6.63 -0.19
C ALA A 397 -7.82 6.02 0.50
N ARG A 398 -7.68 4.81 1.04
CA ARG A 398 -8.74 4.16 1.86
C ARG A 398 -8.31 4.07 3.32
N GLY A 399 -9.18 4.48 4.23
CA GLY A 399 -8.93 4.47 5.66
C GLY A 399 -8.93 3.06 6.24
N ALA A 400 -8.15 2.82 7.30
CA ALA A 400 -8.20 1.57 8.05
C ALA A 400 -9.55 1.39 8.79
N GLU A 401 -10.19 2.49 9.19
CA GLU A 401 -11.49 2.53 9.88
C GLU A 401 -12.67 2.74 8.91
N GLY A 402 -12.42 2.65 7.60
CA GLY A 402 -13.36 3.03 6.55
C GLY A 402 -13.18 4.48 6.06
N GLY A 403 -13.80 4.80 4.93
CA GLY A 403 -13.68 6.10 4.26
C GLY A 403 -12.74 6.07 3.04
N GLU A 404 -13.09 6.88 2.03
CA GLU A 404 -12.35 7.02 0.79
C GLU A 404 -12.07 8.50 0.50
N TRP A 405 -10.82 8.81 0.19
CA TRP A 405 -10.35 10.17 -0.13
C TRP A 405 -9.49 10.16 -1.38
N PHE A 406 -9.55 11.25 -2.13
CA PHE A 406 -8.58 11.53 -3.18
C PHE A 406 -7.52 12.49 -2.66
N VAL A 407 -6.26 12.13 -2.88
CA VAL A 407 -5.09 12.93 -2.56
C VAL A 407 -4.47 13.40 -3.86
N LYS A 408 -4.40 14.71 -4.07
CA LYS A 408 -3.92 15.32 -5.32
C LYS A 408 -2.72 16.22 -5.06
N VAL A 409 -1.65 16.02 -5.80
CA VAL A 409 -0.45 16.88 -5.83
C VAL A 409 -0.39 17.62 -7.15
N HIS A 410 -0.30 18.95 -7.07
CA HIS A 410 -0.39 19.84 -8.24
C HIS A 410 0.97 20.18 -8.82
N GLN A 411 0.99 20.40 -10.15
CA GLN A 411 2.19 20.84 -10.89
C GLN A 411 2.65 22.26 -10.57
N SER A 412 1.78 23.13 -10.06
CA SER A 412 2.13 24.54 -9.78
C SER A 412 1.28 25.14 -8.66
N ASP A 413 1.84 26.16 -7.99
CA ASP A 413 1.16 26.90 -6.93
C ASP A 413 -0.12 27.60 -7.42
N ARG A 414 -0.15 28.00 -8.70
CA ARG A 414 -1.33 28.62 -9.31
C ARG A 414 -2.52 27.66 -9.32
N PHE A 415 -2.29 26.42 -9.71
CA PHE A 415 -3.34 25.41 -9.82
C PHE A 415 -3.83 24.95 -8.44
N HIS A 416 -2.88 24.69 -7.53
CA HIS A 416 -3.19 24.41 -6.13
C HIS A 416 -3.99 25.57 -5.49
N GLY A 417 -3.53 26.82 -5.69
CA GLY A 417 -4.18 28.01 -5.14
C GLY A 417 -5.63 28.16 -5.60
N ARG A 418 -5.90 27.97 -6.89
CA ARG A 418 -7.26 28.03 -7.45
C ARG A 418 -8.19 26.99 -6.86
N GLU A 419 -7.74 25.74 -6.82
CA GLU A 419 -8.55 24.63 -6.32
C GLU A 419 -8.86 24.82 -4.83
N VAL A 420 -7.85 25.19 -4.03
CA VAL A 420 -8.03 25.46 -2.60
C VAL A 420 -8.93 26.68 -2.36
N GLU A 421 -8.79 27.75 -3.14
CA GLU A 421 -9.65 28.93 -3.05
C GLU A 421 -11.11 28.56 -3.34
N ALA A 422 -11.36 27.79 -4.41
CA ALA A 422 -12.71 27.33 -4.76
C ALA A 422 -13.32 26.52 -3.61
N TYR A 423 -12.58 25.52 -3.09
CA TYR A 423 -13.04 24.69 -1.97
C TYR A 423 -13.29 25.46 -0.68
N ARG A 424 -12.57 26.55 -0.44
CA ARG A 424 -12.72 27.37 0.79
C ARG A 424 -13.81 28.44 0.67
N THR A 425 -14.21 28.81 -0.55
CA THR A 425 -15.09 29.97 -0.76
C THR A 425 -16.49 29.57 -1.23
N TRP A 426 -16.61 28.98 -2.42
CA TRP A 426 -17.91 28.86 -3.09
C TRP A 426 -18.35 27.41 -3.32
N VAL A 427 -17.42 26.45 -3.40
CA VAL A 427 -17.76 25.02 -3.54
C VAL A 427 -18.61 24.49 -2.38
N PRO A 428 -18.44 24.91 -1.10
CA PRO A 428 -19.31 24.44 -0.02
C PRO A 428 -20.80 24.68 -0.27
N ALA A 429 -21.17 25.70 -1.04
CA ALA A 429 -22.57 25.98 -1.41
C ALA A 429 -23.19 24.91 -2.34
N LEU A 430 -22.36 24.07 -2.98
CA LEU A 430 -22.82 22.95 -3.81
C LEU A 430 -23.24 21.73 -2.98
N GLY A 431 -22.91 21.69 -1.69
CA GLY A 431 -23.23 20.58 -0.79
C GLY A 431 -22.74 19.24 -1.34
N PRO A 432 -23.61 18.21 -1.46
CA PRO A 432 -23.21 16.87 -1.88
C PRO A 432 -22.89 16.75 -3.38
N ALA A 433 -23.04 17.82 -4.17
CA ALA A 433 -22.72 17.81 -5.60
C ALA A 433 -21.23 18.04 -5.89
N ALA A 434 -20.40 18.25 -4.87
CA ALA A 434 -18.96 18.44 -5.02
C ALA A 434 -18.17 17.78 -3.86
N PRO A 435 -16.89 17.44 -4.08
CA PRO A 435 -16.00 17.00 -3.00
C PRO A 435 -15.90 18.04 -1.88
N ARG A 436 -15.70 17.54 -0.66
CA ARG A 436 -15.32 18.39 0.47
C ARG A 436 -13.81 18.37 0.63
N LEU A 437 -13.22 19.56 0.78
CA LEU A 437 -11.82 19.70 1.18
C LEU A 437 -11.64 19.28 2.63
N VAL A 438 -10.78 18.29 2.85
CA VAL A 438 -10.42 17.79 4.19
C VAL A 438 -9.16 18.49 4.68
N ALA A 439 -8.12 18.57 3.84
CA ALA A 439 -6.88 19.26 4.16
C ALA A 439 -6.20 19.80 2.90
N ALA A 440 -5.38 20.83 3.08
CA ALA A 440 -4.53 21.39 2.01
C ALA A 440 -3.18 21.81 2.59
N ASP A 441 -2.10 21.54 1.85
CA ASP A 441 -0.73 21.93 2.19
C ASP A 441 -0.08 22.64 1.00
N ALA A 442 0.23 23.93 1.18
CA ALA A 442 0.80 24.76 0.12
C ALA A 442 2.25 24.40 -0.23
N ARG A 443 3.04 23.89 0.73
CA ARG A 443 4.43 23.49 0.50
C ARG A 443 4.50 22.23 -0.35
N LEU A 444 3.63 21.27 -0.05
CA LEU A 444 3.50 20.02 -0.81
C LEU A 444 2.69 20.21 -2.10
N ARG A 445 1.99 21.34 -2.25
CA ARG A 445 0.96 21.57 -3.29
C ARG A 445 -0.09 20.46 -3.28
N ALA A 446 -0.42 19.95 -2.09
CA ALA A 446 -1.23 18.76 -1.90
C ALA A 446 -2.61 19.12 -1.32
N VAL A 447 -3.65 18.43 -1.78
CA VAL A 447 -5.00 18.51 -1.21
C VAL A 447 -5.53 17.11 -0.93
N VAL A 448 -6.31 16.97 0.13
CA VAL A 448 -7.10 15.78 0.47
C VAL A 448 -8.57 16.15 0.37
N ILE A 449 -9.31 15.45 -0.48
CA ILE A 449 -10.74 15.68 -0.73
C ILE A 449 -11.53 14.38 -0.59
N THR A 450 -12.82 14.48 -0.24
CA THR A 450 -13.68 13.28 -0.15
C THR A 450 -13.94 12.65 -1.52
N ALA A 451 -14.09 11.32 -1.56
CA ALA A 451 -14.55 10.64 -2.77
C ALA A 451 -15.99 11.02 -3.14
N MET A 452 -16.28 10.99 -4.45
CA MET A 452 -17.62 11.28 -5.00
C MET A 452 -18.24 10.03 -5.62
N PRO A 453 -19.53 9.78 -5.38
CA PRO A 453 -20.23 8.63 -5.96
C PRO A 453 -20.43 8.78 -7.48
N GLY A 454 -20.97 7.72 -8.09
CA GLY A 454 -21.31 7.70 -9.51
C GLY A 454 -20.14 7.41 -10.45
N ARG A 455 -20.44 7.32 -11.75
CA ARG A 455 -19.47 7.05 -12.83
C ARG A 455 -19.28 8.28 -13.70
N SER A 456 -18.11 8.43 -14.31
CA SER A 456 -17.86 9.53 -15.26
C SER A 456 -18.85 9.46 -16.43
N LEU A 457 -19.37 10.62 -16.84
CA LEU A 457 -20.23 10.72 -18.03
C LEU A 457 -19.44 10.65 -19.35
N HIS A 458 -18.11 10.68 -19.30
CA HIS A 458 -17.30 10.55 -20.51
C HIS A 458 -17.31 9.12 -21.05
N GLY A 459 -17.75 8.96 -22.30
CA GLY A 459 -17.88 7.66 -22.95
C GLY A 459 -19.07 6.82 -22.48
N ALA A 460 -19.85 7.29 -21.51
CA ALA A 460 -21.05 6.60 -21.03
C ALA A 460 -22.20 6.69 -22.03
N LEU A 461 -22.88 5.57 -22.25
CA LEU A 461 -24.05 5.48 -23.13
C LEU A 461 -25.31 5.37 -22.27
N HIS A 462 -26.20 6.36 -22.39
CA HIS A 462 -27.49 6.37 -21.71
C HIS A 462 -28.64 6.44 -22.73
N PRO A 463 -29.81 5.86 -22.43
CA PRO A 463 -31.00 6.03 -23.27
C PRO A 463 -31.37 7.51 -23.49
N PRO A 464 -32.03 7.88 -24.60
CA PRO A 464 -32.32 9.28 -24.92
C PRO A 464 -33.09 10.05 -23.84
N GLU A 465 -34.01 9.40 -23.13
CA GLU A 465 -34.74 10.03 -22.02
C GLU A 465 -33.83 10.32 -20.82
N GLU A 466 -32.92 9.39 -20.52
CA GLU A 466 -31.95 9.52 -19.45
C GLU A 466 -30.91 10.59 -19.77
N GLN A 467 -30.46 10.67 -21.03
CA GLN A 467 -29.60 11.76 -21.49
C GLN A 467 -30.26 13.13 -21.25
N ARG A 468 -31.54 13.30 -21.59
CA ARG A 468 -32.27 14.55 -21.33
C ARG A 468 -32.33 14.87 -19.83
N ARG A 469 -32.57 13.88 -18.97
CA ARG A 469 -32.54 14.06 -17.50
C ARG A 469 -31.15 14.48 -16.99
N ILE A 470 -30.10 13.80 -17.44
CA ILE A 470 -28.71 14.12 -17.08
C ILE A 470 -28.37 15.55 -17.51
N PHE A 471 -28.68 15.93 -18.75
CA PHE A 471 -28.38 17.26 -19.27
C PHE A 471 -29.16 18.36 -18.55
N HIS A 472 -30.42 18.10 -18.17
CA HIS A 472 -31.14 18.99 -17.26
C HIS A 472 -30.42 19.14 -15.91
N ARG A 473 -29.94 18.05 -15.30
CA ARG A 473 -29.15 18.12 -14.06
C ARG A 473 -27.82 18.86 -14.23
N ILE A 474 -27.17 18.76 -15.40
CA ILE A 474 -25.98 19.55 -15.73
C ILE A 474 -26.31 21.05 -15.70
N GLY A 475 -27.44 21.45 -16.28
CA GLY A 475 -27.92 22.83 -16.22
C GLY A 475 -28.17 23.32 -14.79
N VAL A 476 -28.83 22.50 -13.97
CA VAL A 476 -29.07 22.82 -12.54
C VAL A 476 -27.75 23.00 -11.80
N LEU A 477 -26.77 22.12 -12.04
CA LEU A 477 -25.46 22.20 -11.39
C LEU A 477 -24.66 23.43 -11.84
N ALA A 478 -24.68 23.77 -13.13
CA ALA A 478 -24.09 25.00 -13.64
C ALA A 478 -24.70 26.25 -12.98
N ALA A 479 -26.04 26.28 -12.84
CA ALA A 479 -26.71 27.38 -12.14
C ALA A 479 -26.31 27.46 -10.67
N ALA A 480 -26.16 26.32 -9.99
CA ALA A 480 -25.69 26.28 -8.61
C ALA A 480 -24.27 26.83 -8.46
N ILE A 481 -23.35 26.46 -9.37
CA ILE A 481 -21.99 27.01 -9.41
C ILE A 481 -22.03 28.52 -9.62
N HIS A 482 -22.73 29.01 -10.63
CA HIS A 482 -22.74 30.44 -10.97
C HIS A 482 -23.44 31.31 -9.90
N ARG A 483 -24.32 30.73 -9.07
CA ARG A 483 -25.03 31.43 -7.98
C ARG A 483 -24.39 31.24 -6.61
N SER A 484 -23.32 30.47 -6.52
CA SER A 484 -22.63 30.16 -5.25
C SER A 484 -21.94 31.37 -4.62
N ALA A 485 -21.72 32.45 -5.39
CA ALA A 485 -21.30 33.75 -4.89
C ALA A 485 -21.97 34.88 -5.69
N PRO A 486 -22.10 36.10 -5.12
CA PRO A 486 -22.64 37.26 -5.82
C PRO A 486 -21.83 37.60 -7.09
N PRO A 487 -22.49 37.96 -8.21
CA PRO A 487 -21.82 38.42 -9.42
C PRO A 487 -21.00 39.69 -9.17
N ARG A 488 -19.87 39.80 -9.86
CA ARG A 488 -19.02 41.01 -9.87
C ARG A 488 -18.99 41.60 -11.27
N PRO A 489 -18.88 42.94 -11.42
CA PRO A 489 -18.69 43.54 -12.74
C PRO A 489 -17.45 42.96 -13.44
N GLY A 490 -17.55 42.70 -14.73
CA GLY A 490 -16.41 42.25 -15.55
C GLY A 490 -15.55 43.40 -16.05
N ASP A 491 -14.26 43.13 -16.21
CA ASP A 491 -13.24 44.14 -16.58
C ASP A 491 -13.01 44.26 -18.11
N GLY A 492 -14.01 43.90 -18.93
CA GLY A 492 -13.94 44.00 -20.39
C GLY A 492 -13.61 42.69 -21.10
N ALA A 493 -12.69 42.73 -22.08
CA ALA A 493 -12.48 41.64 -23.03
C ALA A 493 -11.93 40.34 -22.38
N PRO A 494 -12.21 39.14 -22.94
CA PRO A 494 -11.79 37.87 -22.36
C PRO A 494 -10.28 37.77 -22.08
N ALA A 495 -9.90 37.38 -20.86
CA ALA A 495 -8.50 37.21 -20.45
C ALA A 495 -7.69 36.23 -21.35
N ALA A 496 -8.38 35.34 -22.07
CA ALA A 496 -7.78 34.43 -23.03
C ALA A 496 -7.18 35.15 -24.27
N LEU A 497 -7.64 36.36 -24.60
CA LEU A 497 -7.11 37.16 -25.71
C LEU A 497 -5.62 37.50 -25.52
N GLY A 498 -5.19 37.77 -24.28
CA GLY A 498 -3.78 38.06 -23.97
C GLY A 498 -2.82 36.90 -24.26
N LYS A 499 -3.33 35.69 -24.50
CA LYS A 499 -2.55 34.50 -24.86
C LYS A 499 -2.72 34.08 -26.32
N LEU A 500 -3.58 34.76 -27.09
CA LEU A 500 -3.99 34.36 -28.41
C LEU A 500 -2.81 34.19 -29.37
N GLU A 501 -1.92 35.18 -29.47
CA GLU A 501 -0.78 35.13 -30.39
C GLU A 501 0.14 33.93 -30.11
N ARG A 502 0.34 33.60 -28.82
CA ARG A 502 1.13 32.44 -28.43
C ARG A 502 0.47 31.13 -28.84
N HIS A 503 -0.84 31.00 -28.62
CA HIS A 503 -1.58 29.81 -29.02
C HIS A 503 -1.65 29.69 -30.55
N LEU A 504 -1.89 30.79 -31.27
CA LEU A 504 -1.89 30.84 -32.74
C LEU A 504 -0.55 30.39 -33.31
N ALA A 505 0.57 30.89 -32.77
CA ALA A 505 1.91 30.51 -33.24
C ALA A 505 2.14 28.98 -33.17
N GLY A 506 1.68 28.33 -32.10
CA GLY A 506 1.79 26.88 -31.95
C GLY A 506 0.71 26.08 -32.69
N ALA A 507 -0.43 26.68 -32.99
CA ALA A 507 -1.53 26.02 -33.72
C ALA A 507 -1.42 26.14 -35.25
N ARG A 508 -0.66 27.10 -35.77
CA ARG A 508 -0.67 27.53 -37.18
C ARG A 508 -0.53 26.38 -38.18
N ASN A 509 0.34 25.40 -37.93
CA ASN A 509 0.55 24.25 -38.83
C ASN A 509 -0.63 23.27 -38.89
N HIS A 510 -1.61 23.42 -37.99
CA HIS A 510 -2.78 22.54 -37.88
C HIS A 510 -4.09 23.25 -38.25
N LEU A 511 -4.05 24.54 -38.61
CA LEU A 511 -5.21 25.32 -39.02
C LEU A 511 -5.56 25.06 -40.50
N ALA A 512 -6.86 25.11 -40.84
CA ALA A 512 -7.30 25.05 -42.23
C ALA A 512 -7.19 26.45 -42.90
N PRO A 513 -7.15 26.52 -44.24
CA PRO A 513 -7.13 27.80 -44.95
C PRO A 513 -8.30 28.71 -44.55
N GLY A 514 -7.98 29.92 -44.08
CA GLY A 514 -8.94 30.94 -43.61
C GLY A 514 -9.35 30.82 -42.14
N ASP A 515 -8.85 29.84 -41.38
CA ASP A 515 -9.12 29.75 -39.94
C ASP A 515 -8.40 30.85 -39.17
N GLU A 516 -7.14 31.18 -39.52
CA GLU A 516 -6.41 32.28 -38.85
C GLU A 516 -7.14 33.62 -39.00
N ASP A 517 -7.65 33.93 -40.20
CA ASP A 517 -8.42 35.15 -40.44
C ASP A 517 -9.72 35.18 -39.62
N TYR A 518 -10.43 34.04 -39.56
CA TYR A 518 -11.64 33.91 -38.74
C TYR A 518 -11.34 34.08 -37.25
N ILE A 519 -10.28 33.46 -36.74
CA ILE A 519 -9.84 33.59 -35.34
C ILE A 519 -9.53 35.05 -35.02
N ARG A 520 -8.79 35.75 -35.90
CA ARG A 520 -8.45 37.17 -35.72
C ARG A 520 -9.68 38.07 -35.77
N ALA A 521 -10.64 37.78 -36.65
CA ALA A 521 -11.92 38.50 -36.71
C ALA A 521 -12.72 38.33 -35.42
N MET A 522 -12.78 37.11 -34.86
CA MET A 522 -13.44 36.84 -33.59
C MET A 522 -12.73 37.48 -32.40
N ALA A 523 -11.40 37.51 -32.39
CA ALA A 523 -10.63 38.23 -31.39
C ALA A 523 -10.94 39.74 -31.40
N LYS A 524 -11.01 40.36 -32.59
CA LYS A 524 -11.39 41.76 -32.74
C LYS A 524 -12.83 42.03 -32.32
N ARG A 525 -13.76 41.11 -32.63
CA ARG A 525 -15.16 41.22 -32.17
C ARG A 525 -15.24 41.16 -30.65
N ALA A 526 -14.44 40.32 -30.01
CA ALA A 526 -14.40 40.18 -28.56
C ALA A 526 -14.05 41.48 -27.82
N GLU A 527 -13.22 42.35 -28.42
CA GLU A 527 -12.87 43.67 -27.87
C GLU A 527 -14.06 44.65 -27.88
N GLN A 528 -15.08 44.39 -28.70
CA GLN A 528 -16.25 45.25 -28.88
C GLN A 528 -17.47 44.75 -28.10
N LEU A 529 -17.39 43.56 -27.52
CA LEU A 529 -18.50 42.98 -26.76
C LEU A 529 -18.67 43.69 -25.42
N PRO A 530 -19.93 43.89 -24.95
CA PRO A 530 -20.16 44.39 -23.60
C PRO A 530 -19.59 43.40 -22.58
N ALA A 531 -19.02 43.92 -21.50
CA ALA A 531 -18.52 43.09 -20.40
C ALA A 531 -19.68 42.33 -19.75
N LEU A 532 -19.47 41.04 -19.49
CA LEU A 532 -20.40 40.23 -18.71
C LEU A 532 -19.99 40.22 -17.25
N ASP A 533 -20.96 40.03 -16.36
CA ASP A 533 -20.67 39.80 -14.95
C ASP A 533 -19.85 38.53 -14.75
N LEU A 534 -18.94 38.60 -13.78
CA LEU A 534 -18.09 37.50 -13.34
C LEU A 534 -18.77 36.77 -12.20
N VAL A 535 -18.97 35.48 -12.40
CA VAL A 535 -19.48 34.54 -11.41
C VAL A 535 -18.42 33.48 -11.12
N PRO A 536 -18.55 32.70 -10.03
CA PRO A 536 -17.74 31.50 -9.89
C PRO A 536 -17.93 30.60 -11.10
N THR A 537 -16.84 30.16 -11.73
CA THR A 537 -16.87 29.18 -12.82
C THR A 537 -15.96 28.02 -12.47
N HIS A 538 -16.35 26.82 -12.90
CA HIS A 538 -15.53 25.62 -12.78
C HIS A 538 -14.31 25.68 -13.71
N GLY A 539 -14.47 26.25 -14.91
CA GLY A 539 -13.39 26.52 -15.86
C GLY A 539 -12.86 25.29 -16.60
N ASP A 540 -13.30 24.09 -16.22
CA ASP A 540 -13.12 22.83 -16.94
C ASP A 540 -14.40 21.97 -16.96
N PHE A 541 -15.56 22.62 -17.01
CA PHE A 541 -16.87 21.96 -16.89
C PHE A 541 -17.19 21.14 -18.16
N GLN A 542 -17.06 19.81 -18.08
CA GLN A 542 -17.35 18.89 -19.18
C GLN A 542 -17.61 17.46 -18.68
N LEU A 543 -18.12 16.60 -19.56
CA LEU A 543 -18.58 15.25 -19.20
C LEU A 543 -17.56 14.38 -18.42
N ARG A 544 -16.24 14.52 -18.67
CA ARG A 544 -15.23 13.74 -17.91
C ARG A 544 -15.15 14.08 -16.42
N ASN A 545 -15.44 15.33 -16.08
CA ASN A 545 -15.40 15.86 -14.72
C ASN A 545 -16.78 15.80 -14.05
N LEU A 546 -17.77 15.23 -14.73
CA LEU A 546 -19.12 15.05 -14.23
C LEU A 546 -19.36 13.57 -13.92
N ARG A 547 -19.90 13.30 -12.75
CA ARG A 547 -20.21 11.94 -12.29
C ARG A 547 -21.70 11.78 -12.08
N TRP A 548 -22.25 10.72 -12.67
CA TRP A 548 -23.66 10.36 -12.57
C TRP A 548 -23.83 9.11 -11.71
N ASP A 549 -24.67 9.22 -10.69
CA ASP A 549 -25.11 8.09 -9.88
C ASP A 549 -26.54 7.72 -10.27
N GLU A 550 -26.67 6.61 -11.00
CA GLU A 550 -27.97 6.11 -11.48
C GLU A 550 -28.91 5.71 -10.34
N ALA A 551 -28.37 5.25 -9.20
CA ALA A 551 -29.18 4.78 -8.08
C ALA A 551 -29.90 5.93 -7.38
N THR A 552 -29.24 7.09 -7.29
CA THR A 552 -29.78 8.27 -6.61
C THR A 552 -30.28 9.35 -7.56
N GLY A 553 -29.97 9.24 -8.86
CA GLY A 553 -30.21 10.29 -9.85
C GLY A 553 -29.43 11.58 -9.56
N SER A 554 -28.29 11.45 -8.88
CA SER A 554 -27.45 12.56 -8.44
C SER A 554 -26.32 12.83 -9.44
N LEU A 555 -26.06 14.11 -9.67
CA LEU A 555 -24.95 14.59 -10.49
C LEU A 555 -23.94 15.32 -9.62
N CYS A 556 -22.68 14.92 -9.71
CA CYS A 556 -21.57 15.55 -9.01
C CYS A 556 -20.53 16.08 -9.99
N VAL A 557 -19.80 17.12 -9.59
CA VAL A 557 -18.66 17.68 -10.34
C VAL A 557 -17.37 17.53 -9.53
N ILE A 558 -16.26 17.25 -10.21
CA ILE A 558 -14.93 17.12 -9.62
C ILE A 558 -13.92 17.96 -10.40
N ASP A 559 -12.72 18.13 -9.83
CA ASP A 559 -11.54 18.77 -10.47
C ASP A 559 -11.67 20.29 -10.67
N PHE A 560 -11.55 21.03 -9.56
CA PHE A 560 -11.67 22.50 -9.52
C PHE A 560 -10.34 23.23 -9.82
N GLU A 561 -9.37 22.55 -10.43
CA GLU A 561 -8.03 23.11 -10.69
C GLU A 561 -8.05 24.36 -11.59
N ARG A 562 -9.06 24.45 -12.46
CA ARG A 562 -9.25 25.57 -13.39
C ARG A 562 -10.31 26.58 -12.93
N ALA A 563 -10.82 26.41 -11.70
CA ALA A 563 -11.80 27.31 -11.12
C ALA A 563 -11.24 28.72 -10.99
N GLU A 564 -12.03 29.69 -11.43
CA GLU A 564 -11.78 31.11 -11.20
C GLU A 564 -13.05 31.92 -11.54
N PRO A 565 -13.18 33.16 -11.05
CA PRO A 565 -14.24 34.04 -11.50
C PRO A 565 -14.17 34.28 -13.02
N GLY A 566 -15.31 34.21 -13.69
CA GLY A 566 -15.41 34.35 -15.14
C GLY A 566 -16.85 34.53 -15.60
N PRO A 567 -17.07 34.86 -16.88
CA PRO A 567 -18.42 34.88 -17.43
C PRO A 567 -19.00 33.45 -17.43
N ALA A 568 -20.28 33.32 -17.06
CA ALA A 568 -21.00 32.04 -16.96
C ALA A 568 -20.85 31.16 -18.21
N VAL A 569 -20.75 31.78 -19.39
CA VAL A 569 -20.61 31.07 -20.68
C VAL A 569 -19.36 30.21 -20.77
N ARG A 570 -18.34 30.49 -19.96
CA ARG A 570 -17.08 29.74 -19.92
C ARG A 570 -17.31 28.27 -19.62
N ASP A 571 -18.25 27.94 -18.73
CA ASP A 571 -18.55 26.55 -18.35
C ASP A 571 -19.36 25.82 -19.42
N PHE A 572 -20.00 26.53 -20.36
CA PHE A 572 -20.72 25.92 -21.47
C PHE A 572 -19.83 25.65 -22.71
N VAL A 573 -18.62 26.24 -22.78
CA VAL A 573 -17.70 26.10 -23.93
C VAL A 573 -17.44 24.63 -24.25
N ARG A 574 -16.92 23.86 -23.30
CA ARG A 574 -16.52 22.47 -23.53
C ARG A 574 -17.70 21.50 -23.55
N LEU A 575 -18.79 21.87 -22.90
CA LEU A 575 -20.04 21.11 -22.90
C LEU A 575 -20.80 21.22 -24.24
N SER A 576 -20.63 22.33 -24.96
CA SER A 576 -21.37 22.58 -26.20
C SER A 576 -21.14 21.56 -27.31
N ASP A 577 -20.00 20.87 -27.28
CA ASP A 577 -19.73 19.76 -28.18
C ASP A 577 -20.72 18.61 -27.97
N ALA A 578 -21.16 18.38 -26.73
CA ALA A 578 -22.00 17.24 -26.37
C ALA A 578 -23.46 17.36 -26.85
N TRP A 579 -23.97 18.57 -27.06
CA TRP A 579 -25.32 18.81 -27.63
C TRP A 579 -25.29 19.30 -29.08
N THR A 580 -24.14 19.19 -29.77
CA THR A 580 -24.05 19.56 -31.18
C THR A 580 -24.97 18.67 -32.02
N GLY A 581 -25.91 19.28 -32.75
CA GLY A 581 -26.92 18.55 -33.53
C GLY A 581 -28.02 17.90 -32.68
N ARG A 582 -28.09 18.22 -31.38
CA ARG A 582 -29.04 17.67 -30.41
C ARG A 582 -29.75 18.81 -29.66
N PRO A 583 -30.70 19.51 -30.32
CA PRO A 583 -31.41 20.64 -29.71
C PRO A 583 -32.16 20.23 -28.44
N ASP A 584 -32.62 18.98 -28.37
CA ASP A 584 -33.27 18.40 -27.19
C ASP A 584 -32.37 18.41 -25.94
N LEU A 585 -31.06 18.21 -26.11
CA LEU A 585 -30.09 18.26 -25.02
C LEU A 585 -29.75 19.69 -24.62
N TYR A 586 -29.65 20.61 -25.58
CA TYR A 586 -29.46 22.03 -25.30
C TYR A 586 -30.66 22.60 -24.52
N GLU A 587 -31.88 22.31 -24.96
CA GLU A 587 -33.12 22.70 -24.28
C GLU A 587 -33.17 22.15 -22.85
N ALA A 588 -32.77 20.89 -22.64
CA ALA A 588 -32.69 20.31 -21.31
C ALA A 588 -31.70 21.06 -20.40
N VAL A 589 -30.50 21.38 -20.88
CA VAL A 589 -29.50 22.15 -20.11
C VAL A 589 -30.05 23.52 -19.76
N MET A 590 -30.62 24.25 -20.71
CA MET A 590 -31.12 25.60 -20.46
C MET A 590 -32.36 25.62 -19.55
N ALA A 591 -33.23 24.60 -19.66
CA ALA A 591 -34.34 24.40 -18.73
C ALA A 591 -33.83 24.19 -17.29
N GLY A 592 -32.80 23.35 -17.12
CA GLY A 592 -32.17 23.13 -15.81
C GLY A 592 -31.40 24.35 -15.29
N TYR A 593 -30.76 25.11 -16.18
CA TYR A 593 -30.07 26.36 -15.84
C TYR A 593 -31.06 27.45 -15.39
N GLY A 594 -32.30 27.35 -15.86
CA GLY A 594 -33.43 28.19 -15.47
C GLY A 594 -33.61 29.45 -16.32
N ARG A 595 -32.79 29.65 -17.34
CA ARG A 595 -32.96 30.71 -18.35
C ARG A 595 -32.18 30.39 -19.62
N GLN A 596 -32.55 31.04 -20.72
CA GLN A 596 -31.75 31.06 -21.94
C GLN A 596 -30.55 32.01 -21.80
N LEU A 597 -29.55 31.82 -22.65
CA LEU A 597 -28.46 32.77 -22.83
C LEU A 597 -29.00 34.04 -23.50
N SER A 598 -28.51 35.19 -23.06
CA SER A 598 -28.74 36.45 -23.76
C SER A 598 -27.91 36.52 -25.05
N VAL A 599 -28.27 37.42 -25.96
CA VAL A 599 -27.52 37.64 -27.22
C VAL A 599 -26.04 37.92 -26.94
N ALA A 600 -25.73 38.74 -25.94
CA ALA A 600 -24.35 39.03 -25.56
C ALA A 600 -23.61 37.78 -25.05
N GLU A 601 -24.29 36.93 -24.26
CA GLU A 601 -23.72 35.66 -23.79
C GLU A 601 -23.48 34.68 -24.94
N GLU A 602 -24.37 34.60 -25.93
CA GLU A 602 -24.17 33.75 -27.12
C GLU A 602 -22.96 34.19 -27.94
N GLU A 603 -22.75 35.50 -28.10
CA GLU A 603 -21.58 36.06 -28.77
C GLU A 603 -20.29 35.77 -27.98
N HIS A 604 -20.31 35.96 -26.66
CA HIS A 604 -19.18 35.60 -25.80
C HIS A 604 -18.90 34.09 -25.84
N LEU A 605 -19.92 33.24 -25.82
CA LEU A 605 -19.75 31.79 -25.92
C LEU A 605 -19.02 31.41 -27.22
N THR A 606 -19.42 32.02 -28.34
CA THR A 606 -18.77 31.81 -29.65
C THR A 606 -17.30 32.19 -29.61
N VAL A 607 -16.98 33.38 -29.08
CA VAL A 607 -15.59 33.84 -28.93
C VAL A 607 -14.79 32.87 -28.04
N HIS A 608 -15.34 32.48 -26.90
CA HIS A 608 -14.66 31.58 -25.96
C HIS A 608 -14.43 30.19 -26.55
N GLN A 609 -15.35 29.67 -27.38
CA GLN A 609 -15.16 28.41 -28.10
C GLN A 609 -14.02 28.51 -29.12
N VAL A 610 -13.91 29.61 -29.86
CA VAL A 610 -12.79 29.83 -30.79
C VAL A 610 -11.46 29.88 -30.02
N LEU A 611 -11.39 30.63 -28.92
CA LEU A 611 -10.16 30.74 -28.12
C LEU A 611 -9.77 29.41 -27.45
N ASP A 612 -10.74 28.62 -26.95
CA ASP A 612 -10.48 27.28 -26.40
C ASP A 612 -10.05 26.29 -27.50
N ALA A 613 -10.65 26.36 -28.70
CA ALA A 613 -10.26 25.53 -29.83
C ALA A 613 -8.80 25.77 -30.26
N VAL A 614 -8.37 27.03 -30.39
CA VAL A 614 -6.98 27.36 -30.72
C VAL A 614 -6.02 26.92 -29.62
N SER A 615 -6.40 27.13 -28.35
CA SER A 615 -5.62 26.64 -27.21
C SER A 615 -5.51 25.11 -27.21
N GLY A 616 -6.59 24.41 -27.55
CA GLY A 616 -6.64 22.95 -27.63
C GLY A 616 -5.76 22.41 -28.75
N ILE A 617 -5.80 23.01 -29.95
CA ILE A 617 -4.93 22.64 -31.07
C ILE A 617 -3.47 22.81 -30.71
N GLN A 618 -3.08 23.97 -30.15
CA GLN A 618 -1.69 24.22 -29.76
C GLN A 618 -1.22 23.23 -28.69
N TYR A 619 -2.04 22.96 -27.68
CA TYR A 619 -1.71 22.00 -26.63
C TYR A 619 -1.58 20.58 -27.19
N GLY A 620 -2.53 20.16 -28.03
CA GLY A 620 -2.54 18.83 -28.62
C GLY A 620 -1.34 18.61 -29.53
N ALA A 621 -0.99 19.61 -30.35
CA ALA A 621 0.20 19.58 -31.19
C ALA A 621 1.50 19.47 -30.37
N ALA A 622 1.61 20.21 -29.27
CA ALA A 622 2.80 20.20 -28.41
C ALA A 622 2.98 18.89 -27.62
N ASN A 623 1.89 18.17 -27.34
CA ASN A 623 1.90 16.95 -26.52
C ASN A 623 1.60 15.66 -27.31
N GLY A 624 1.53 15.73 -28.65
CA GLY A 624 1.25 14.57 -29.48
C GLY A 624 -0.15 13.97 -29.30
N ASP A 625 -1.15 14.79 -28.98
CA ASP A 625 -2.55 14.38 -28.78
C ASP A 625 -3.40 14.76 -30.01
N PRO A 626 -3.58 13.85 -30.98
CA PRO A 626 -4.29 14.13 -32.23
C PRO A 626 -5.80 14.33 -32.02
N GLU A 627 -6.39 13.75 -30.97
CA GLU A 627 -7.82 13.91 -30.69
C GLU A 627 -8.14 15.34 -30.28
N LEU A 628 -7.28 15.94 -29.46
CA LEU A 628 -7.44 17.33 -29.03
C LEU A 628 -7.28 18.31 -30.20
N VAL A 629 -6.34 18.04 -31.12
CA VAL A 629 -6.18 18.80 -32.36
C VAL A 629 -7.43 18.70 -33.22
N GLU A 630 -7.94 17.49 -33.43
CA GLU A 630 -9.12 17.25 -34.26
C GLU A 630 -10.39 17.89 -33.67
N ARG A 631 -10.57 17.83 -32.34
CA ARG A 631 -11.66 18.51 -31.65
C ARG A 631 -11.63 20.02 -31.93
N GLY A 632 -10.47 20.65 -31.80
CA GLY A 632 -10.32 22.08 -32.05
C GLY A 632 -10.64 22.44 -33.50
N ARG A 633 -10.13 21.66 -34.47
CA ARG A 633 -10.42 21.85 -35.90
C ARG A 633 -11.92 21.72 -36.20
N ARG A 634 -12.58 20.71 -35.66
CA ARG A 634 -14.03 20.49 -35.81
C ARG A 634 -14.84 21.65 -35.25
N THR A 635 -14.43 22.17 -34.09
CA THR A 635 -15.07 23.34 -33.46
C THR A 635 -14.94 24.58 -34.34
N LEU A 636 -13.75 24.88 -34.86
CA LEU A 636 -13.51 26.01 -35.77
C LEU A 636 -14.32 25.88 -37.06
N ALA A 637 -14.30 24.70 -37.70
CA ALA A 637 -15.05 24.45 -38.93
C ALA A 637 -16.56 24.65 -38.74
N LYS A 638 -17.11 24.13 -37.64
CA LYS A 638 -18.53 24.32 -37.28
C LYS A 638 -18.87 25.79 -37.07
N LEU A 639 -18.10 26.51 -36.24
CA LEU A 639 -18.38 27.90 -35.92
C LEU A 639 -18.25 28.78 -37.16
N ARG A 640 -17.27 28.54 -38.02
CA ARG A 640 -17.12 29.25 -39.29
C ARG A 640 -18.25 28.97 -40.29
N ALA A 641 -18.83 27.77 -40.28
CA ALA A 641 -19.98 27.45 -41.11
C ALA A 641 -21.27 28.14 -40.63
N THR A 642 -21.41 28.30 -39.30
CA THR A 642 -22.62 28.84 -38.66
C THR A 642 -22.58 30.37 -38.55
N ASN A 643 -21.39 30.94 -38.32
CA ASN A 643 -21.15 32.35 -38.03
C ASN A 643 -20.25 32.98 -39.10
N ARG A 644 -20.54 32.75 -40.39
CA ARG A 644 -19.85 33.51 -41.45
C ARG A 644 -20.06 35.01 -41.17
N PRO A 645 -18.98 35.80 -41.16
CA PRO A 645 -19.05 37.22 -40.82
C PRO A 645 -20.03 37.99 -41.71
#